data_AF-A0A381YRN2-F1
#
_entry.id   AF-A0A381YRN2-F1
#
_cell.length_a   1.000
_cell.length_b   1.000
_cell.length_c   1.000
_cell.angle_alpha   90.00
_cell.angle_beta   90.00
_cell.angle_gamma   90.00
#
_symmetry.space_group_name_H-M   'P 1'
#
loop_
_entity.id
_entity.type
_entity.pdbx_description
1 polymer ?
#
loop_
_entity_poly.entity_id
_entity_poly.type
_entity_poly.pdbx_seq_one_letter_code
_entity_poly.pdbx_strand_id
1 'polypeptide(L)'
;VDKNLQAISNGELVSKTDNEDGTHTFHWRENYPMVSYLISFAVGDYVKVEDKYKDLPVNYWVYPENQKEAHRSFGKTPDMIEYFNKITGVEYPFEKYDQVIVADFMWGGMENITLTHNTDRTMHDSKAQPDHSSDGLVAHELAHQWYGDMMTTRNWSHIWLNEGFATFFSRLYLTKDRGKDEGDYIRIGEIRGYHKADSTKRRPTVDFNYSEPFELFSSHVYAKGSLILNMLKDILGDQGFWKSIHHYTNQNKMKNVETMDLKKSIEVTTGQNLDWFFRQWVYEPGFPEYKVSWTHNHRTKKLLIHVKQTQDLKTTNLFKMPISILIDNGEIEEHIIWVEDKETVFDLPCSNRPKMVVFNSGMKVPCKLKMEKSVADLKYQLINSPNSLDRIWAAHELAKKKGRKIVEYILMDAAKRDLFWGVRKEACIAFGKLKPKIRPSDFTWLENEKDNRVKRAFINILKYSVGDPEVSDFLQNIIRSDTSYYSIADAFRALSIVDSSSAKKYVEGLLNTESHNDVIRKSALFYFGKVRSRYNYNRLKELAQYGVFSWQSRPTVFAELGKYQKYRTNTLDFMLPFIQDNDRFVRMAVIGQIGLHGSTSHFDLLDSVVGLDPVLSINVRRAKEKIMRRYNKKIKKTDQNSIEKLNKKINEIKSIIDN
;
A
#
# COMPACT_ATOMS: atom_id res chain seq x y z
N VAL A 1 -38.57 7.53 -0.65
CA VAL A 1 -37.56 7.49 0.44
C VAL A 1 -38.14 8.25 1.63
N ASP A 2 -38.00 7.75 2.86
CA ASP A 2 -38.60 8.42 4.04
C ASP A 2 -38.18 9.89 4.16
N LYS A 3 -39.06 10.72 4.73
CA LYS A 3 -38.88 12.19 4.81
C LYS A 3 -37.60 12.65 5.54
N ASN A 4 -37.10 11.82 6.45
CA ASN A 4 -35.89 12.12 7.24
C ASN A 4 -34.58 11.69 6.54
N LEU A 5 -34.65 11.03 5.39
CA LEU A 5 -33.48 10.54 4.67
C LEU A 5 -33.24 11.34 3.39
N GLN A 6 -31.97 11.44 3.01
CA GLN A 6 -31.56 11.95 1.70
C GLN A 6 -31.32 10.78 0.75
N ALA A 7 -31.64 10.98 -0.52
CA ALA A 7 -31.30 10.05 -1.59
C ALA A 7 -30.44 10.77 -2.64
N ILE A 8 -29.21 10.32 -2.81
CA ILE A 8 -28.23 10.89 -3.73
C ILE A 8 -27.94 9.86 -4.82
N SER A 9 -27.85 10.28 -6.07
CA SER A 9 -27.57 9.40 -7.22
C SER A 9 -26.56 10.07 -8.18
N ASN A 10 -26.18 9.35 -9.23
CA ASN A 10 -25.51 9.93 -10.40
C ASN A 10 -26.35 11.06 -11.03
N GLY A 11 -25.69 11.97 -11.73
CA GLY A 11 -26.30 13.01 -12.56
C GLY A 11 -26.88 14.19 -11.79
N GLU A 12 -27.58 15.10 -12.46
CA GLU A 12 -28.19 16.25 -11.78
C GLU A 12 -29.50 15.90 -11.07
N LEU A 13 -29.80 16.57 -9.93
CA LEU A 13 -31.09 16.47 -9.27
C LEU A 13 -32.10 17.35 -10.02
N VAL A 14 -33.04 16.72 -10.73
CA VAL A 14 -34.06 17.41 -11.53
C VAL A 14 -35.20 17.88 -10.65
N SER A 15 -35.68 17.03 -9.72
CA SER A 15 -36.72 17.40 -8.77
C SER A 15 -36.71 16.53 -7.52
N LYS A 16 -37.24 17.10 -6.43
CA LYS A 16 -37.60 16.41 -5.19
C LYS A 16 -39.05 16.75 -4.89
N THR A 17 -39.89 15.73 -4.75
CA THR A 17 -41.33 15.88 -4.47
C THR A 17 -41.66 15.30 -3.10
N ASP A 18 -42.35 16.07 -2.27
CA ASP A 18 -42.88 15.62 -0.98
C ASP A 18 -44.21 14.91 -1.20
N ASN A 19 -44.32 13.67 -0.71
CA ASN A 19 -45.53 12.85 -0.83
C ASN A 19 -46.36 12.95 0.46
N GLU A 20 -47.67 12.69 0.36
CA GLU A 20 -48.60 12.73 1.51
C GLU A 20 -48.36 11.62 2.54
N ASP A 21 -47.71 10.53 2.13
CA ASP A 21 -47.43 9.35 2.96
C ASP A 21 -46.20 9.48 3.86
N GLY A 22 -45.61 10.67 3.96
CA GLY A 22 -44.39 10.90 4.75
C GLY A 22 -43.09 10.48 4.05
N THR A 23 -43.12 10.31 2.73
CA THR A 23 -41.94 10.05 1.91
C THR A 23 -41.62 11.22 0.95
N HIS A 24 -40.44 11.18 0.35
CA HIS A 24 -40.06 11.98 -0.80
C HIS A 24 -39.72 11.11 -2.01
N THR A 25 -39.99 11.63 -3.21
CA THR A 25 -39.52 11.10 -4.50
C THR A 25 -38.42 11.98 -5.05
N PHE A 26 -37.27 11.39 -5.41
CA PHE A 26 -36.13 12.08 -6.03
C PHE A 26 -36.03 11.68 -7.50
N HIS A 27 -35.92 12.66 -8.39
CA HIS A 27 -35.69 12.43 -9.81
C HIS A 27 -34.28 12.92 -10.16
N TRP A 28 -33.37 11.97 -10.36
CA TRP A 28 -32.01 12.22 -10.81
C TRP A 28 -31.87 11.89 -12.30
N ARG A 29 -31.10 12.69 -13.04
CA ARG A 29 -30.84 12.48 -14.47
C ARG A 29 -29.35 12.57 -14.75
N GLU A 30 -28.77 11.47 -15.21
CA GLU A 30 -27.41 11.43 -15.75
C GLU A 30 -27.44 11.89 -17.21
N ASN A 31 -26.70 12.94 -17.53
CA ASN A 31 -26.69 13.54 -18.87
C ASN A 31 -25.71 12.85 -19.83
N TYR A 32 -24.81 12.01 -19.31
CA TYR A 32 -23.74 11.38 -20.07
C TYR A 32 -23.87 9.85 -20.14
N PRO A 33 -23.45 9.20 -21.24
CA PRO A 33 -23.38 7.74 -21.31
C PRO A 33 -22.52 7.14 -20.20
N MET A 34 -23.05 6.11 -19.53
CA MET A 34 -22.39 5.44 -18.41
C MET A 34 -22.50 3.91 -18.58
N VAL A 35 -21.45 3.19 -18.17
CA VAL A 35 -21.46 1.72 -18.08
C VAL A 35 -22.11 1.25 -16.78
N SER A 36 -22.72 0.06 -16.79
CA SER A 36 -23.58 -0.41 -15.70
C SER A 36 -22.91 -0.50 -14.32
N TYR A 37 -21.60 -0.76 -14.26
CA TYR A 37 -20.88 -0.88 -12.98
C TYR A 37 -20.74 0.47 -12.23
N LEU A 38 -20.99 1.59 -12.92
CA LEU A 38 -20.87 2.94 -12.37
C LEU A 38 -22.20 3.51 -11.88
N ILE A 39 -23.33 2.84 -12.16
CA ILE A 39 -24.65 3.21 -11.61
C ILE A 39 -24.59 3.14 -10.08
N SER A 40 -25.04 4.21 -9.41
CA SER A 40 -24.95 4.31 -7.97
C SER A 40 -25.99 5.22 -7.35
N PHE A 41 -26.41 4.86 -6.14
CA PHE A 41 -27.23 5.71 -5.28
C PHE A 41 -26.94 5.40 -3.81
N ALA A 42 -27.07 6.43 -2.96
CA ALA A 42 -26.93 6.34 -1.51
C ALA A 42 -28.16 6.92 -0.83
N VAL A 43 -28.69 6.20 0.16
CA VAL A 43 -29.82 6.64 0.98
C VAL A 43 -29.44 6.59 2.45
N GLY A 44 -29.58 7.71 3.16
CA GLY A 44 -29.19 7.80 4.55
C GLY A 44 -29.49 9.15 5.18
N ASP A 45 -29.20 9.25 6.48
CA ASP A 45 -29.23 10.51 7.22
C ASP A 45 -27.96 11.30 6.87
N TYR A 46 -28.00 11.99 5.73
CA TYR A 46 -26.88 12.77 5.22
C TYR A 46 -27.14 14.25 5.37
N VAL A 47 -26.09 14.98 5.72
CA VAL A 47 -26.01 16.43 5.56
C VAL A 47 -25.13 16.76 4.35
N LYS A 48 -25.56 17.77 3.60
CA LYS A 48 -24.82 18.30 2.45
C LYS A 48 -23.86 19.39 2.92
N VAL A 49 -22.58 19.24 2.61
CA VAL A 49 -21.57 20.30 2.71
C VAL A 49 -21.23 20.74 1.30
N GLU A 50 -21.45 22.02 0.99
CA GLU A 50 -21.29 22.57 -0.35
C GLU A 50 -19.90 23.16 -0.56
N ASP A 51 -19.36 22.97 -1.77
CA ASP A 51 -18.12 23.51 -2.29
C ASP A 51 -18.29 23.74 -3.80
N LYS A 52 -17.29 24.30 -4.48
CA LYS A 52 -17.36 24.48 -5.93
C LYS A 52 -15.99 24.65 -6.58
N TYR A 53 -15.90 24.21 -7.82
CA TYR A 53 -14.83 24.60 -8.72
C TYR A 53 -15.41 25.48 -9.84
N LYS A 54 -15.15 26.80 -9.77
CA LYS A 54 -15.84 27.80 -10.61
C LYS A 54 -17.36 27.67 -10.42
N ASP A 55 -18.10 27.34 -11.48
CA ASP A 55 -19.55 27.11 -11.46
C ASP A 55 -19.92 25.63 -11.32
N LEU A 56 -18.95 24.71 -11.35
CA LEU A 56 -19.19 23.27 -11.15
C LEU A 56 -19.51 23.00 -9.66
N PRO A 57 -20.69 22.45 -9.34
CA PRO A 57 -21.03 22.06 -7.98
C PRO A 57 -20.15 20.90 -7.50
N VAL A 58 -19.54 21.07 -6.33
CA VAL A 58 -18.78 20.02 -5.64
C VAL A 58 -19.40 19.83 -4.28
N ASN A 59 -19.93 18.65 -3.95
CA ASN A 59 -20.64 18.46 -2.69
C ASN A 59 -20.13 17.26 -1.91
N TYR A 60 -20.16 17.37 -0.59
CA TYR A 60 -19.78 16.30 0.32
C TYR A 60 -21.02 15.89 1.14
N TRP A 61 -21.47 14.65 0.95
CA TRP A 61 -22.59 14.06 1.65
C TRP A 61 -22.07 13.19 2.79
N VAL A 62 -22.18 13.71 4.01
CA VAL A 62 -21.60 13.10 5.21
C VAL A 62 -22.66 12.90 6.28
N TYR A 63 -22.40 12.01 7.23
CA TYR A 63 -23.25 11.89 8.42
C TYR A 63 -23.19 13.18 9.26
N PRO A 64 -24.26 13.55 9.99
CA PRO A 64 -24.32 14.80 10.76
C PRO A 64 -23.11 15.01 11.68
N GLU A 65 -22.63 13.97 12.35
CA GLU A 65 -21.46 14.00 13.23
C GLU A 65 -20.15 14.31 12.51
N ASN A 66 -20.08 14.08 11.20
CA ASN A 66 -18.88 14.27 10.38
C ASN A 66 -18.85 15.60 9.64
N GLN A 67 -19.91 16.43 9.74
CA GLN A 67 -20.03 17.68 9.00
C GLN A 67 -18.82 18.61 9.17
N LYS A 68 -18.30 18.74 10.41
CA LYS A 68 -17.16 19.62 10.73
C LYS A 68 -15.84 19.15 10.10
N GLU A 69 -15.74 17.86 9.78
CA GLU A 69 -14.52 17.26 9.26
C GLU A 69 -14.51 17.14 7.74
N ALA A 70 -15.64 17.45 7.07
CA ALA A 70 -15.82 17.31 5.63
C ALA A 70 -14.77 18.10 4.83
N HIS A 71 -14.59 19.39 5.11
CA HIS A 71 -13.60 20.20 4.39
C HIS A 71 -12.15 19.77 4.65
N ARG A 72 -11.83 19.21 5.83
CA ARG A 72 -10.48 18.67 6.07
C ARG A 72 -10.24 17.41 5.25
N SER A 73 -11.28 16.59 5.10
CA SER A 73 -11.19 15.29 4.43
C SER A 73 -11.28 15.42 2.90
N PHE A 74 -12.06 16.38 2.40
CA PHE A 74 -12.40 16.49 0.97
C PHE A 74 -12.12 17.87 0.36
N GLY A 75 -11.89 18.93 1.15
CA GLY A 75 -11.89 20.33 0.67
C GLY A 75 -10.77 20.71 -0.30
N LYS A 76 -9.83 19.80 -0.59
CA LYS A 76 -8.85 19.97 -1.68
C LYS A 76 -9.40 19.59 -3.06
N THR A 77 -10.60 19.03 -3.12
CA THR A 77 -11.21 18.55 -4.37
C THR A 77 -11.24 19.62 -5.48
N PRO A 78 -11.63 20.90 -5.22
CA PRO A 78 -11.58 21.92 -6.27
C PRO A 78 -10.17 22.18 -6.84
N ASP A 79 -9.13 22.19 -6.02
CA ASP A 79 -7.73 22.34 -6.47
C ASP A 79 -7.24 21.10 -7.23
N MET A 80 -7.72 19.91 -6.87
CA MET A 80 -7.45 18.69 -7.63
C MET A 80 -8.11 18.71 -9.00
N ILE A 81 -9.37 19.18 -9.10
CA ILE A 81 -10.08 19.36 -10.38
C ILE A 81 -9.29 20.33 -11.27
N GLU A 82 -8.89 21.48 -10.75
CA GLU A 82 -8.08 22.46 -11.50
C GLU A 82 -6.80 21.84 -12.04
N TYR A 83 -6.06 21.13 -11.17
CA TYR A 83 -4.82 20.49 -11.54
C TYR A 83 -5.03 19.41 -12.61
N PHE A 84 -6.05 18.56 -12.46
CA PHE A 84 -6.37 17.50 -13.40
C PHE A 84 -6.82 18.04 -14.75
N ASN A 85 -7.68 19.06 -14.81
CA ASN A 85 -8.04 19.74 -16.06
C ASN A 85 -6.79 20.19 -16.83
N LYS A 86 -5.85 20.81 -16.11
CA LYS A 86 -4.61 21.32 -16.70
C LYS A 86 -3.73 20.20 -17.26
N ILE A 87 -3.51 19.12 -16.52
CA ILE A 87 -2.57 18.07 -16.96
C ILE A 87 -3.20 17.10 -17.96
N THR A 88 -4.51 16.85 -17.92
CA THR A 88 -5.21 16.04 -18.94
C THR A 88 -5.48 16.82 -20.22
N GLY A 89 -5.52 18.15 -20.15
CA GLY A 89 -5.96 19.00 -21.25
C GLY A 89 -7.46 18.88 -21.56
N VAL A 90 -8.24 18.34 -20.60
CA VAL A 90 -9.69 18.11 -20.73
C VAL A 90 -10.36 18.57 -19.45
N GLU A 91 -11.25 19.55 -19.56
CA GLU A 91 -12.09 20.00 -18.44
C GLU A 91 -12.91 18.84 -17.88
N TYR A 92 -13.23 18.90 -16.59
CA TYR A 92 -14.11 17.95 -15.93
C TYR A 92 -15.41 17.75 -16.74
N PRO A 93 -15.77 16.50 -17.10
CA PRO A 93 -16.73 16.26 -18.17
C PRO A 93 -18.20 16.24 -17.73
N PHE A 94 -18.50 16.20 -16.42
CA PHE A 94 -19.86 15.95 -15.92
C PHE A 94 -20.49 17.18 -15.22
N GLU A 95 -21.79 17.11 -14.93
CA GLU A 95 -22.64 18.17 -14.38
C GLU A 95 -22.35 18.56 -12.92
N LYS A 96 -21.81 17.63 -12.12
CA LYS A 96 -21.45 17.83 -10.71
C LYS A 96 -20.35 16.84 -10.30
N TYR A 97 -19.77 17.07 -9.13
CA TYR A 97 -18.97 16.06 -8.44
C TYR A 97 -19.38 15.94 -6.97
N ASP A 98 -20.13 14.89 -6.64
CA ASP A 98 -20.48 14.58 -5.26
C ASP A 98 -19.59 13.48 -4.71
N GLN A 99 -19.23 13.61 -3.44
CA GLN A 99 -18.58 12.57 -2.66
C GLN A 99 -19.47 12.20 -1.48
N VAL A 100 -19.75 10.91 -1.31
CA VAL A 100 -20.59 10.39 -0.21
C VAL A 100 -19.79 9.42 0.65
N ILE A 101 -19.92 9.51 1.98
CA ILE A 101 -19.33 8.50 2.87
C ILE A 101 -20.31 7.37 3.16
N VAL A 102 -19.79 6.15 3.23
CA VAL A 102 -20.58 4.95 3.53
C VAL A 102 -19.88 4.13 4.62
N ALA A 103 -20.63 3.78 5.65
CA ALA A 103 -20.22 2.82 6.67
C ALA A 103 -20.19 1.38 6.11
N ASP A 104 -19.40 0.50 6.73
CA ASP A 104 -19.19 -0.90 6.26
C ASP A 104 -18.67 -1.04 4.81
N PHE A 105 -18.04 0.02 4.28
CA PHE A 105 -17.49 0.00 2.94
C PHE A 105 -16.13 -0.72 2.91
N MET A 106 -16.02 -1.84 2.19
CA MET A 106 -14.81 -2.68 2.24
C MET A 106 -13.59 -2.06 1.54
N TRP A 107 -13.84 -1.19 0.57
CA TRP A 107 -12.83 -0.57 -0.29
C TRP A 107 -12.43 0.82 0.25
N GLY A 108 -11.47 1.47 -0.41
CA GLY A 108 -11.15 2.87 -0.11
C GLY A 108 -12.26 3.77 -0.60
N GLY A 109 -12.50 3.75 -1.90
CA GLY A 109 -13.61 4.39 -2.57
C GLY A 109 -14.12 3.56 -3.75
N MET A 110 -15.12 4.10 -4.43
CA MET A 110 -15.62 3.64 -5.72
C MET A 110 -15.98 4.86 -6.54
N GLU A 111 -15.51 4.89 -7.77
CA GLU A 111 -15.41 6.08 -8.61
C GLU A 111 -16.72 6.53 -9.26
N ASN A 112 -17.87 5.96 -8.88
CA ASN A 112 -19.15 6.13 -9.59
C ASN A 112 -19.37 7.56 -10.13
N ILE A 113 -19.67 7.68 -11.42
CA ILE A 113 -19.78 8.95 -12.16
C ILE A 113 -20.58 9.97 -11.36
N THR A 114 -20.01 11.15 -11.10
CA THR A 114 -20.62 12.27 -10.35
C THR A 114 -21.02 11.97 -8.88
N LEU A 115 -20.86 10.75 -8.37
CA LEU A 115 -21.21 10.34 -7.00
C LEU A 115 -20.19 9.34 -6.46
N THR A 116 -18.97 9.80 -6.19
CA THR A 116 -17.91 8.97 -5.64
C THR A 116 -18.25 8.50 -4.23
N HIS A 117 -18.23 7.19 -4.02
CA HIS A 117 -18.43 6.58 -2.71
C HIS A 117 -17.09 6.46 -1.99
N ASN A 118 -17.01 6.92 -0.74
CA ASN A 118 -15.83 6.84 0.09
C ASN A 118 -16.15 6.07 1.38
N THR A 119 -15.16 5.37 1.94
CA THR A 119 -15.30 4.84 3.29
C THR A 119 -15.44 5.99 4.31
N ASP A 120 -16.29 5.80 5.32
CA ASP A 120 -16.37 6.66 6.51
C ASP A 120 -15.02 6.86 7.23
N ARG A 121 -14.09 5.92 7.06
CA ARG A 121 -12.71 5.98 7.58
C ARG A 121 -11.85 7.10 6.96
N THR A 122 -12.37 7.77 5.94
CA THR A 122 -11.79 8.96 5.30
C THR A 122 -11.98 10.20 6.19
N MET A 123 -12.98 10.19 7.06
CA MET A 123 -13.27 11.32 7.95
C MET A 123 -12.28 11.36 9.12
N HIS A 124 -11.58 12.49 9.27
CA HIS A 124 -10.57 12.65 10.30
C HIS A 124 -10.55 14.06 10.88
N ASP A 125 -10.34 14.15 12.20
CA ASP A 125 -10.25 15.41 12.93
C ASP A 125 -8.84 16.05 12.84
N SER A 126 -8.69 17.21 13.47
CA SER A 126 -7.40 17.92 13.50
C SER A 126 -6.29 17.16 14.25
N LYS A 127 -6.64 16.29 15.21
CA LYS A 127 -5.67 15.49 15.97
C LYS A 127 -5.10 14.35 15.15
N ALA A 128 -5.89 13.79 14.23
CA ALA A 128 -5.47 12.73 13.33
C ALA A 128 -4.68 13.23 12.11
N GLN A 129 -4.89 14.48 11.66
CA GLN A 129 -4.27 15.08 10.47
C GLN A 129 -2.74 14.89 10.34
N PRO A 130 -1.92 15.03 11.39
CA PRO A 130 -0.47 14.86 11.25
C PRO A 130 -0.05 13.44 10.88
N ASP A 131 -0.93 12.46 11.12
CA ASP A 131 -0.68 11.03 10.99
C ASP A 131 -1.55 10.36 9.91
N HIS A 132 -2.56 11.07 9.39
CA HIS A 132 -3.52 10.58 8.42
C HIS A 132 -3.94 11.71 7.46
N SER A 133 -4.16 11.34 6.19
CA SER A 133 -4.71 12.24 5.18
C SER A 133 -5.48 11.42 4.16
N SER A 134 -6.59 12.00 3.72
CA SER A 134 -7.51 11.42 2.73
C SER A 134 -7.18 11.85 1.30
N ASP A 135 -6.34 12.88 1.13
CA ASP A 135 -6.03 13.52 -0.15
C ASP A 135 -5.62 12.53 -1.23
N GLY A 136 -4.87 11.48 -0.86
CA GLY A 136 -4.43 10.46 -1.83
C GLY A 136 -5.57 9.59 -2.34
N LEU A 137 -6.53 9.25 -1.47
CA LEU A 137 -7.72 8.52 -1.87
C LEU A 137 -8.64 9.43 -2.69
N VAL A 138 -8.93 10.64 -2.20
CA VAL A 138 -9.77 11.62 -2.89
C VAL A 138 -9.23 11.94 -4.30
N ALA A 139 -7.92 12.13 -4.44
CA ALA A 139 -7.30 12.35 -5.74
C ALA A 139 -7.34 11.11 -6.66
N HIS A 140 -7.29 9.90 -6.10
CA HIS A 140 -7.42 8.66 -6.86
C HIS A 140 -8.85 8.53 -7.41
N GLU A 141 -9.86 8.65 -6.54
CA GLU A 141 -11.25 8.54 -6.95
C GLU A 141 -11.68 9.66 -7.90
N LEU A 142 -11.19 10.88 -7.71
CA LEU A 142 -11.45 11.98 -8.63
C LEU A 142 -10.80 11.75 -10.00
N ALA A 143 -9.59 11.19 -10.06
CA ALA A 143 -8.91 10.93 -11.33
C ALA A 143 -9.67 9.95 -12.22
N HIS A 144 -10.46 9.05 -11.62
CA HIS A 144 -11.31 8.14 -12.36
C HIS A 144 -12.40 8.82 -13.20
N GLN A 145 -12.82 10.04 -12.82
CA GLN A 145 -13.78 10.83 -13.60
C GLN A 145 -13.29 11.06 -15.05
N TRP A 146 -11.96 11.10 -15.26
CA TRP A 146 -11.37 11.04 -16.59
C TRP A 146 -11.03 9.61 -17.02
N TYR A 147 -10.41 8.80 -16.15
CA TYR A 147 -9.88 7.48 -16.47
C TYR A 147 -10.54 6.37 -15.63
N GLY A 148 -11.66 5.86 -16.13
CA GLY A 148 -12.55 4.96 -15.41
C GLY A 148 -13.99 5.21 -15.80
N ASP A 149 -14.32 6.48 -15.99
CA ASP A 149 -15.68 6.96 -16.16
C ASP A 149 -15.91 7.53 -17.56
N MET A 150 -15.35 8.72 -17.84
CA MET A 150 -15.46 9.35 -19.17
C MET A 150 -14.86 8.47 -20.26
N MET A 151 -13.77 7.77 -19.96
CA MET A 151 -13.32 6.62 -20.73
C MET A 151 -13.03 5.47 -19.81
N THR A 152 -13.51 4.29 -20.18
CA THR A 152 -13.43 3.11 -19.33
C THR A 152 -12.94 1.91 -20.12
N THR A 153 -12.39 0.91 -19.46
CA THR A 153 -11.87 -0.25 -20.16
C THR A 153 -12.93 -1.06 -20.90
N ARG A 154 -12.57 -1.59 -22.08
CA ARG A 154 -13.42 -2.47 -22.89
C ARG A 154 -13.79 -3.77 -22.17
N ASN A 155 -12.87 -4.29 -21.37
CA ASN A 155 -13.04 -5.46 -20.53
C ASN A 155 -12.06 -5.40 -19.35
N TRP A 156 -12.29 -6.23 -18.33
CA TRP A 156 -11.54 -6.19 -17.08
C TRP A 156 -10.05 -6.51 -17.24
N SER A 157 -9.61 -7.24 -18.27
CA SER A 157 -8.18 -7.47 -18.51
C SER A 157 -7.40 -6.19 -18.71
N HIS A 158 -8.04 -5.11 -19.16
CA HIS A 158 -7.42 -3.80 -19.35
C HIS A 158 -7.57 -2.86 -18.15
N ILE A 159 -8.13 -3.30 -17.01
CA ILE A 159 -8.49 -2.47 -15.85
C ILE A 159 -7.36 -1.58 -15.29
N TRP A 160 -6.11 -1.90 -15.60
CA TRP A 160 -4.96 -1.05 -15.29
C TRP A 160 -5.02 0.35 -15.95
N LEU A 161 -5.77 0.52 -17.05
CA LEU A 161 -5.99 1.83 -17.65
C LEU A 161 -6.87 2.72 -16.77
N ASN A 162 -7.76 2.14 -15.97
CA ASN A 162 -8.53 2.88 -14.97
C ASN A 162 -7.63 3.09 -13.74
N GLU A 163 -7.22 1.98 -13.11
CA GLU A 163 -6.59 1.99 -11.79
C GLU A 163 -5.16 2.54 -11.78
N GLY A 164 -4.41 2.25 -12.83
CA GLY A 164 -3.04 2.73 -13.00
C GLY A 164 -2.99 4.23 -13.24
N PHE A 165 -3.92 4.78 -14.02
CA PHE A 165 -4.06 6.23 -14.22
C PHE A 165 -4.50 6.92 -12.94
N ALA A 166 -5.54 6.42 -12.26
CA ALA A 166 -5.99 7.00 -11.01
C ALA A 166 -4.88 7.03 -9.93
N THR A 167 -4.14 5.93 -9.80
CA THR A 167 -2.99 5.84 -8.88
C THR A 167 -1.88 6.82 -9.29
N PHE A 168 -1.58 6.94 -10.60
CA PHE A 168 -0.57 7.85 -11.12
C PHE A 168 -0.93 9.32 -10.86
N PHE A 169 -2.19 9.70 -11.12
CA PHE A 169 -2.71 11.05 -10.94
C PHE A 169 -2.76 11.45 -9.46
N SER A 170 -3.18 10.53 -8.59
CA SER A 170 -3.09 10.71 -7.14
C SER A 170 -1.66 11.06 -6.69
N ARG A 171 -0.66 10.28 -7.15
CA ARG A 171 0.74 10.58 -6.86
C ARG A 171 1.19 11.92 -7.45
N LEU A 172 0.79 12.26 -8.68
CA LEU A 172 1.12 13.55 -9.30
C LEU A 172 0.58 14.73 -8.49
N TYR A 173 -0.67 14.66 -8.04
CA TYR A 173 -1.27 15.70 -7.22
C TYR A 173 -0.53 15.86 -5.88
N LEU A 174 -0.26 14.75 -5.18
CA LEU A 174 0.49 14.80 -3.92
C LEU A 174 1.93 15.29 -4.11
N THR A 175 2.54 15.04 -5.28
CA THR A 175 3.85 15.58 -5.64
C THR A 175 3.80 17.10 -5.82
N LYS A 176 2.74 17.62 -6.47
CA LYS A 176 2.48 19.07 -6.59
C LYS A 176 2.25 19.72 -5.23
N ASP A 177 1.44 19.09 -4.38
CA ASP A 177 1.02 19.61 -3.08
C ASP A 177 2.15 19.60 -2.04
N ARG A 178 2.99 18.56 -2.04
CA ARG A 178 3.94 18.28 -0.94
C ARG A 178 5.41 18.22 -1.36
N GLY A 179 5.67 18.34 -2.66
CA GLY A 179 7.01 18.36 -3.24
C GLY A 179 7.51 17.00 -3.72
N LYS A 180 8.63 17.06 -4.46
CA LYS A 180 9.24 15.91 -5.16
C LYS A 180 9.55 14.72 -4.25
N ASP A 181 10.14 14.97 -3.08
CA ASP A 181 10.54 13.89 -2.17
C ASP A 181 9.33 13.12 -1.60
N GLU A 182 8.18 13.79 -1.41
CA GLU A 182 6.94 13.12 -1.03
C GLU A 182 6.43 12.21 -2.17
N GLY A 183 6.40 12.73 -3.39
CA GLY A 183 6.04 11.95 -4.59
C GLY A 183 6.91 10.72 -4.79
N ASP A 184 8.23 10.88 -4.61
CA ASP A 184 9.19 9.80 -4.64
C ASP A 184 8.96 8.78 -3.51
N TYR A 185 8.63 9.24 -2.29
CA TYR A 185 8.31 8.36 -1.17
C TYR A 185 7.01 7.55 -1.39
N ILE A 186 6.01 8.13 -2.05
CA ILE A 186 4.81 7.41 -2.49
C ILE A 186 5.21 6.36 -3.53
N ARG A 187 6.06 6.72 -4.51
CA ARG A 187 6.53 5.83 -5.56
C ARG A 187 7.29 4.61 -5.03
N ILE A 188 8.16 4.77 -4.04
CA ILE A 188 8.82 3.59 -3.41
C ILE A 188 7.78 2.70 -2.69
N GLY A 189 6.70 3.28 -2.17
CA GLY A 189 5.54 2.53 -1.65
C GLY A 189 4.87 1.67 -2.72
N GLU A 190 4.62 2.22 -3.91
CA GLU A 190 4.09 1.50 -5.07
C GLU A 190 5.03 0.37 -5.53
N ILE A 191 6.34 0.64 -5.62
CA ILE A 191 7.36 -0.38 -5.96
C ILE A 191 7.29 -1.55 -4.96
N ARG A 192 7.25 -1.24 -3.65
CA ARG A 192 7.14 -2.25 -2.59
C ARG A 192 5.82 -3.03 -2.68
N GLY A 193 4.71 -2.34 -2.97
CA GLY A 193 3.39 -2.94 -3.17
C GLY A 193 3.37 -3.91 -4.33
N TYR A 194 3.91 -3.50 -5.49
CA TYR A 194 4.05 -4.36 -6.65
C TYR A 194 4.93 -5.58 -6.38
N HIS A 195 6.14 -5.40 -5.82
CA HIS A 195 7.02 -6.52 -5.47
C HIS A 195 6.33 -7.54 -4.54
N LYS A 196 5.53 -7.06 -3.57
CA LYS A 196 4.76 -7.93 -2.67
C LYS A 196 3.69 -8.71 -3.43
N ALA A 197 2.94 -8.07 -4.32
CA ALA A 197 1.93 -8.73 -5.13
C ALA A 197 2.54 -9.78 -6.07
N ASP A 198 3.64 -9.44 -6.75
CA ASP A 198 4.38 -10.37 -7.64
C ASP A 198 4.89 -11.60 -6.86
N SER A 199 5.43 -11.39 -5.65
CA SER A 199 5.87 -12.49 -4.79
C SER A 199 4.73 -13.41 -4.31
N THR A 200 3.48 -12.92 -4.32
CA THR A 200 2.30 -13.67 -3.89
C THR A 200 1.68 -14.44 -5.05
N LYS A 201 1.51 -13.78 -6.20
CA LYS A 201 1.01 -14.33 -7.47
C LYS A 201 1.62 -13.49 -8.60
N ARG A 202 2.68 -13.99 -9.23
CA ARG A 202 3.27 -13.39 -10.42
C ARG A 202 2.29 -13.50 -11.59
N ARG A 203 1.97 -12.37 -12.22
CA ARG A 203 1.10 -12.29 -13.40
C ARG A 203 1.36 -11.00 -14.20
N PRO A 204 0.95 -10.93 -15.49
CA PRO A 204 1.01 -9.68 -16.24
C PRO A 204 0.04 -8.62 -15.70
N THR A 205 0.24 -7.37 -16.14
CA THR A 205 -0.66 -6.27 -15.81
C THR A 205 -1.96 -6.40 -16.58
N VAL A 206 -1.88 -6.65 -17.89
CA VAL A 206 -3.03 -7.12 -18.68
C VAL A 206 -3.09 -8.64 -18.55
N ASP A 207 -4.09 -9.13 -17.85
CA ASP A 207 -4.28 -10.56 -17.60
C ASP A 207 -5.65 -11.01 -18.10
N PHE A 208 -5.65 -11.90 -19.09
CA PHE A 208 -6.85 -12.52 -19.65
C PHE A 208 -7.29 -13.76 -18.86
N ASN A 209 -6.47 -14.22 -17.90
CA ASN A 209 -6.73 -15.42 -17.13
C ASN A 209 -7.28 -15.09 -15.73
N TYR A 210 -8.58 -14.85 -15.66
CA TYR A 210 -9.32 -14.63 -14.41
C TYR A 210 -10.68 -15.33 -14.46
N SER A 211 -11.17 -15.80 -13.31
CA SER A 211 -12.51 -16.38 -13.21
C SER A 211 -13.55 -15.33 -12.80
N GLU A 212 -13.15 -14.35 -11.99
CA GLU A 212 -13.95 -13.20 -11.61
C GLU A 212 -13.12 -11.90 -11.67
N PRO A 213 -13.71 -10.74 -12.00
CA PRO A 213 -12.96 -9.49 -12.15
C PRO A 213 -12.14 -9.08 -10.92
N PHE A 214 -12.64 -9.35 -9.71
CA PHE A 214 -11.98 -9.01 -8.44
C PHE A 214 -10.56 -9.59 -8.27
N GLU A 215 -10.17 -10.59 -9.08
CA GLU A 215 -8.80 -11.09 -9.14
C GLU A 215 -7.77 -10.10 -9.68
N LEU A 216 -8.23 -9.22 -10.55
CA LEU A 216 -7.39 -8.28 -11.25
C LEU A 216 -7.04 -7.08 -10.37
N PHE A 217 -7.85 -6.79 -9.36
CA PHE A 217 -7.67 -5.69 -8.41
C PHE A 217 -6.56 -6.02 -7.39
N SER A 218 -5.32 -5.73 -7.79
CA SER A 218 -4.12 -5.88 -6.96
C SER A 218 -3.05 -4.88 -7.41
N SER A 219 -1.92 -4.80 -6.69
CA SER A 219 -0.81 -3.91 -7.06
C SER A 219 -0.22 -4.14 -8.47
N HIS A 220 -0.62 -5.17 -9.22
CA HIS A 220 -0.31 -5.33 -10.64
C HIS A 220 -1.02 -4.34 -11.57
N VAL A 221 -2.19 -3.81 -11.17
CA VAL A 221 -2.98 -2.84 -11.98
C VAL A 221 -2.91 -1.44 -11.39
N TYR A 222 -2.88 -1.31 -10.05
CA TYR A 222 -2.72 -0.03 -9.35
C TYR A 222 -1.26 0.45 -9.38
N ALA A 223 -0.44 -0.08 -8.47
CA ALA A 223 0.94 0.37 -8.26
C ALA A 223 1.81 0.15 -9.51
N LYS A 224 1.79 -1.04 -10.12
CA LYS A 224 2.53 -1.28 -11.36
C LYS A 224 1.98 -0.45 -12.53
N GLY A 225 0.66 -0.20 -12.60
CA GLY A 225 0.08 0.70 -13.60
C GLY A 225 0.63 2.12 -13.50
N SER A 226 0.67 2.68 -12.28
CA SER A 226 1.29 3.98 -12.00
C SER A 226 2.80 4.01 -12.33
N LEU A 227 3.51 2.93 -12.07
CA LEU A 227 4.93 2.80 -12.42
C LEU A 227 5.16 2.69 -13.93
N ILE A 228 4.28 2.00 -14.67
CA ILE A 228 4.30 1.93 -16.14
C ILE A 228 4.15 3.33 -16.74
N LEU A 229 3.18 4.12 -16.26
CA LEU A 229 2.99 5.51 -16.71
C LEU A 229 4.18 6.40 -16.35
N ASN A 230 4.80 6.21 -15.18
CA ASN A 230 6.03 6.92 -14.82
C ASN A 230 7.19 6.59 -15.75
N MET A 231 7.41 5.30 -16.05
CA MET A 231 8.48 4.89 -16.97
C MET A 231 8.23 5.37 -18.39
N LEU A 232 6.98 5.38 -18.86
CA LEU A 232 6.62 6.00 -20.14
C LEU A 232 6.97 7.49 -20.14
N LYS A 233 6.66 8.21 -19.05
CA LYS A 233 7.05 9.62 -18.90
C LYS A 233 8.57 9.81 -18.94
N ASP A 234 9.33 8.95 -18.24
CA ASP A 234 10.80 9.01 -18.24
C ASP A 234 11.41 8.69 -19.62
N ILE A 235 10.83 7.76 -20.38
CA ILE A 235 11.31 7.36 -21.73
C ILE A 235 10.97 8.41 -22.78
N LEU A 236 9.74 8.93 -22.77
CA LEU A 236 9.25 9.88 -23.77
C LEU A 236 9.66 11.33 -23.48
N GLY A 237 10.05 11.62 -22.24
CA GLY A 237 10.16 12.97 -21.70
C GLY A 237 8.79 13.63 -21.50
N ASP A 238 8.77 14.70 -20.72
CA ASP A 238 7.52 15.36 -20.28
C ASP A 238 6.66 15.83 -21.46
N GLN A 239 7.28 16.44 -22.47
CA GLN A 239 6.57 16.93 -23.65
C GLN A 239 5.96 15.78 -24.46
N GLY A 240 6.73 14.71 -24.71
CA GLY A 240 6.25 13.56 -25.48
C GLY A 240 5.14 12.81 -24.75
N PHE A 241 5.31 12.61 -23.44
CA PHE A 241 4.32 11.96 -22.59
C PHE A 241 2.99 12.74 -22.55
N TRP A 242 3.02 14.02 -22.15
CA TRP A 242 1.78 14.78 -22.02
C TRP A 242 1.08 15.01 -23.37
N LYS A 243 1.83 15.20 -24.46
CA LYS A 243 1.25 15.23 -25.81
C LYS A 243 0.53 13.92 -26.15
N SER A 244 1.11 12.77 -25.77
CA SER A 244 0.49 11.45 -25.95
C SER A 244 -0.78 11.29 -25.12
N ILE A 245 -0.74 11.68 -23.84
CA ILE A 245 -1.90 11.62 -22.94
C ILE A 245 -3.01 12.55 -23.43
N HIS A 246 -2.71 13.78 -23.81
CA HIS A 246 -3.71 14.71 -24.36
C HIS A 246 -4.37 14.15 -25.62
N HIS A 247 -3.60 13.53 -26.51
CA HIS A 247 -4.15 12.88 -27.69
C HIS A 247 -5.04 11.68 -27.31
N TYR A 248 -4.55 10.79 -26.44
CA TYR A 248 -5.29 9.63 -25.95
C TYR A 248 -6.61 10.04 -25.29
N THR A 249 -6.58 11.03 -24.40
CA THR A 249 -7.75 11.49 -23.67
C THR A 249 -8.78 12.14 -24.60
N ASN A 250 -8.35 12.94 -25.58
CA ASN A 250 -9.27 13.58 -26.52
C ASN A 250 -9.88 12.63 -27.56
N GLN A 251 -9.12 11.65 -28.06
CA GLN A 251 -9.63 10.70 -29.07
C GLN A 251 -10.65 9.70 -28.50
N ASN A 252 -10.57 9.42 -27.20
CA ASN A 252 -11.34 8.36 -26.55
C ASN A 252 -12.43 8.85 -25.59
N LYS A 253 -12.78 10.15 -25.60
CA LYS A 253 -13.89 10.66 -24.79
C LYS A 253 -15.17 9.87 -25.05
N MET A 254 -15.84 9.44 -23.97
CA MET A 254 -17.09 8.67 -23.99
C MET A 254 -17.00 7.33 -24.71
N LYS A 255 -15.80 6.71 -24.74
CA LYS A 255 -15.56 5.41 -25.38
C LYS A 255 -14.98 4.40 -24.40
N ASN A 256 -15.15 3.13 -24.76
CA ASN A 256 -14.39 2.06 -24.16
C ASN A 256 -13.00 1.94 -24.79
N VAL A 257 -11.96 1.71 -23.97
CA VAL A 257 -10.56 1.67 -24.38
C VAL A 257 -9.87 0.35 -24.06
N GLU A 258 -8.85 0.02 -24.85
CA GLU A 258 -7.90 -1.06 -24.62
C GLU A 258 -6.46 -0.50 -24.54
N THR A 259 -5.53 -1.31 -24.04
CA THR A 259 -4.10 -0.93 -23.92
C THR A 259 -3.53 -0.44 -25.26
N MET A 260 -4.02 -0.98 -26.38
CA MET A 260 -3.56 -0.62 -27.71
C MET A 260 -3.90 0.83 -28.08
N ASP A 261 -4.99 1.39 -27.56
CA ASP A 261 -5.39 2.79 -27.83
C ASP A 261 -4.40 3.79 -27.24
N LEU A 262 -3.90 3.52 -26.03
CA LEU A 262 -2.84 4.30 -25.39
C LEU A 262 -1.53 4.18 -26.17
N LYS A 263 -1.15 2.94 -26.52
CA LYS A 263 0.07 2.68 -27.30
C LYS A 263 0.05 3.42 -28.65
N LYS A 264 -1.06 3.32 -29.39
CA LYS A 264 -1.24 4.00 -30.67
C LYS A 264 -1.15 5.52 -30.52
N SER A 265 -1.69 6.07 -29.44
CA SER A 265 -1.61 7.52 -29.16
C SER A 265 -0.17 7.98 -28.96
N ILE A 266 0.67 7.17 -28.29
CA ILE A 266 2.09 7.44 -28.14
C ILE A 266 2.81 7.38 -29.50
N GLU A 267 2.57 6.35 -30.30
CA GLU A 267 3.18 6.18 -31.62
C GLU A 267 2.84 7.34 -32.56
N VAL A 268 1.57 7.73 -32.62
CA VAL A 268 1.10 8.84 -33.48
C VAL A 268 1.71 10.18 -33.08
N THR A 269 1.87 10.45 -31.78
CA THR A 269 2.30 11.77 -31.32
C THR A 269 3.81 11.93 -31.22
N THR A 270 4.55 10.83 -31.05
CA THR A 270 6.01 10.83 -30.82
C THR A 270 6.81 10.16 -31.93
N GLY A 271 6.18 9.33 -32.76
CA GLY A 271 6.86 8.50 -33.77
C GLY A 271 7.67 7.33 -33.19
N GLN A 272 7.68 7.14 -31.86
CA GLN A 272 8.46 6.09 -31.20
C GLN A 272 7.70 4.77 -31.16
N ASN A 273 8.30 3.70 -31.66
CA ASN A 273 7.78 2.33 -31.47
C ASN A 273 8.19 1.82 -30.07
N LEU A 274 7.18 1.56 -29.24
CA LEU A 274 7.34 1.03 -27.88
C LEU A 274 6.80 -0.40 -27.73
N ASP A 275 6.76 -1.20 -28.81
CA ASP A 275 6.33 -2.60 -28.77
C ASP A 275 7.06 -3.41 -27.69
N TRP A 276 8.37 -3.23 -27.62
CA TRP A 276 9.22 -3.88 -26.63
C TRP A 276 8.77 -3.56 -25.19
N PHE A 277 8.39 -2.31 -24.94
CA PHE A 277 8.02 -1.82 -23.61
C PHE A 277 6.67 -2.38 -23.18
N PHE A 278 5.65 -2.26 -24.04
CA PHE A 278 4.32 -2.79 -23.75
C PHE A 278 4.37 -4.31 -23.59
N ARG A 279 5.12 -5.02 -24.43
CA ARG A 279 5.34 -6.46 -24.26
C ARG A 279 5.91 -6.78 -22.88
N GLN A 280 7.07 -6.21 -22.54
CA GLN A 280 7.80 -6.55 -21.30
C GLN A 280 7.08 -6.10 -20.03
N TRP A 281 6.47 -4.92 -20.03
CA TRP A 281 5.92 -4.32 -18.81
C TRP A 281 4.43 -4.52 -18.64
N VAL A 282 3.66 -4.62 -19.73
CA VAL A 282 2.19 -4.71 -19.66
C VAL A 282 1.71 -6.15 -19.83
N TYR A 283 2.19 -6.84 -20.87
CA TYR A 283 1.72 -8.17 -21.24
C TYR A 283 2.55 -9.33 -20.67
N GLU A 284 3.77 -9.05 -20.20
CA GLU A 284 4.62 -10.03 -19.54
C GLU A 284 4.69 -9.82 -18.01
N PRO A 285 4.83 -10.92 -17.23
CA PRO A 285 4.97 -10.85 -15.79
C PRO A 285 6.41 -10.53 -15.35
N GLY A 286 6.55 -10.06 -14.11
CA GLY A 286 7.85 -9.82 -13.46
C GLY A 286 8.47 -8.45 -13.75
N PHE A 287 9.71 -8.30 -13.28
CA PHE A 287 10.53 -7.08 -13.33
C PHE A 287 12.02 -7.47 -13.31
N PRO A 288 12.96 -6.61 -13.73
CA PRO A 288 14.38 -6.97 -13.81
C PRO A 288 15.02 -7.16 -12.44
N GLU A 289 15.92 -8.14 -12.34
CA GLU A 289 16.83 -8.32 -11.20
C GLU A 289 18.26 -8.02 -11.66
N TYR A 290 18.89 -6.98 -11.10
CA TYR A 290 20.23 -6.57 -11.49
C TYR A 290 21.26 -6.96 -10.43
N LYS A 291 22.36 -7.58 -10.86
CA LYS A 291 23.62 -7.65 -10.11
C LYS A 291 24.61 -6.68 -10.74
N VAL A 292 25.07 -5.70 -9.96
CA VAL A 292 25.92 -4.61 -10.45
C VAL A 292 27.20 -4.52 -9.63
N SER A 293 28.31 -4.32 -10.33
CA SER A 293 29.62 -3.96 -9.74
C SER A 293 30.31 -2.95 -10.64
N TRP A 294 31.24 -2.18 -10.11
CA TRP A 294 32.01 -1.22 -10.90
C TRP A 294 33.49 -1.26 -10.57
N THR A 295 34.32 -0.89 -11.53
CA THR A 295 35.77 -0.69 -11.35
C THR A 295 36.18 0.64 -11.96
N HIS A 296 37.05 1.38 -11.28
CA HIS A 296 37.61 2.63 -11.80
C HIS A 296 39.03 2.38 -12.31
N ASN A 297 39.30 2.77 -13.55
CA ASN A 297 40.61 2.69 -14.16
C ASN A 297 41.24 4.09 -14.19
N HIS A 298 42.21 4.31 -13.30
CA HIS A 298 42.91 5.58 -13.18
C HIS A 298 43.70 5.95 -14.44
N ARG A 299 44.28 4.98 -15.16
CA ARG A 299 45.08 5.23 -16.36
C ARG A 299 44.22 5.70 -17.52
N THR A 300 43.05 5.09 -17.70
CA THR A 300 42.14 5.45 -18.80
C THR A 300 41.09 6.48 -18.41
N LYS A 301 41.03 6.88 -17.13
CA LYS A 301 40.00 7.80 -16.58
C LYS A 301 38.58 7.33 -16.89
N LYS A 302 38.34 6.02 -16.77
CA LYS A 302 37.04 5.38 -17.05
C LYS A 302 36.50 4.62 -15.84
N LEU A 303 35.18 4.63 -15.69
CA LEU A 303 34.42 3.77 -14.79
C LEU A 303 33.79 2.65 -15.61
N LEU A 304 34.18 1.41 -15.35
CA LEU A 304 33.57 0.23 -15.95
C LEU A 304 32.44 -0.26 -15.03
N ILE A 305 31.20 -0.26 -15.53
CA ILE A 305 30.02 -0.74 -14.81
C ILE A 305 29.63 -2.09 -15.41
N HIS A 306 29.78 -3.14 -14.61
CA HIS A 306 29.37 -4.49 -14.96
C HIS A 306 27.94 -4.70 -14.51
N VAL A 307 27.03 -4.95 -15.44
CA VAL A 307 25.60 -5.16 -15.20
C VAL A 307 25.21 -6.55 -15.66
N LYS A 308 24.56 -7.31 -14.78
CA LYS A 308 24.02 -8.63 -15.10
C LYS A 308 22.56 -8.72 -14.69
N GLN A 309 21.70 -9.17 -15.60
CA GLN A 309 20.31 -9.54 -15.32
C GLN A 309 20.27 -10.97 -14.76
N THR A 310 19.66 -11.16 -13.58
CA THR A 310 19.73 -12.42 -12.80
C THR A 310 18.40 -13.12 -12.55
N GLN A 311 17.29 -12.62 -13.10
CA GLN A 311 15.99 -13.27 -13.00
C GLN A 311 15.97 -14.68 -13.64
N ASP A 312 15.05 -15.54 -13.18
CA ASP A 312 14.83 -16.87 -13.78
C ASP A 312 14.09 -16.73 -15.12
N LEU A 313 14.82 -16.95 -16.21
CA LEU A 313 14.34 -16.85 -17.59
C LEU A 313 13.22 -17.85 -17.94
N LYS A 314 12.95 -18.85 -17.10
CA LYS A 314 11.77 -19.72 -17.27
C LYS A 314 10.46 -19.00 -16.91
N THR A 315 10.54 -17.94 -16.11
CA THR A 315 9.38 -17.26 -15.54
C THR A 315 9.33 -15.77 -15.85
N THR A 316 10.46 -15.16 -16.25
CA THR A 316 10.57 -13.72 -16.45
C THR A 316 11.68 -13.44 -17.46
N ASN A 317 11.33 -12.75 -18.55
CA ASN A 317 12.26 -12.42 -19.63
C ASN A 317 13.29 -11.34 -19.22
N LEU A 318 14.26 -11.09 -20.11
CA LEU A 318 15.14 -9.93 -20.00
C LEU A 318 14.36 -8.65 -20.28
N PHE A 319 14.73 -7.57 -19.60
CA PHE A 319 14.16 -6.25 -19.82
C PHE A 319 15.14 -5.36 -20.55
N LYS A 320 14.61 -4.55 -21.48
CA LYS A 320 15.32 -3.44 -22.10
C LYS A 320 14.93 -2.17 -21.35
N MET A 321 15.86 -1.46 -20.73
CA MET A 321 15.54 -0.20 -20.04
C MET A 321 16.69 0.82 -20.12
N PRO A 322 16.37 2.13 -20.28
CA PRO A 322 17.31 3.19 -19.97
C PRO A 322 17.47 3.26 -18.44
N ILE A 323 18.70 3.11 -17.95
CA ILE A 323 19.05 3.18 -16.55
C ILE A 323 19.90 4.42 -16.30
N SER A 324 19.44 5.25 -15.36
CA SER A 324 20.19 6.40 -14.86
C SER A 324 21.32 5.96 -13.92
N ILE A 325 22.54 6.39 -14.21
CA ILE A 325 23.74 6.20 -13.40
C ILE A 325 24.19 7.56 -12.89
N LEU A 326 24.11 7.77 -11.58
CA LEU A 326 24.59 8.99 -10.94
C LEU A 326 25.99 8.76 -10.36
N ILE A 327 26.95 9.59 -10.75
CA ILE A 327 28.36 9.49 -10.37
C ILE A 327 28.76 10.79 -9.67
N ASP A 328 29.42 10.68 -8.52
CA ASP A 328 30.16 11.80 -7.91
C ASP A 328 31.66 11.49 -7.98
N ASN A 329 32.37 12.17 -8.86
CA ASN A 329 33.83 12.04 -9.04
C ASN A 329 34.57 13.37 -8.76
N GLY A 330 33.93 14.30 -8.04
CA GLY A 330 34.33 15.69 -7.91
C GLY A 330 33.18 16.63 -8.27
N GLU A 331 32.41 16.26 -9.28
CA GLU A 331 31.13 16.84 -9.66
C GLU A 331 30.08 15.73 -9.76
N ILE A 332 28.81 16.08 -9.58
CA ILE A 332 27.70 15.12 -9.71
C ILE A 332 27.22 15.14 -11.16
N GLU A 333 27.35 13.99 -11.82
CA GLU A 333 26.91 13.77 -13.20
C GLU A 333 25.90 12.62 -13.26
N GLU A 334 24.91 12.74 -14.17
CA GLU A 334 23.94 11.68 -14.46
C GLU A 334 24.13 11.19 -15.91
N HIS A 335 24.36 9.89 -16.07
CA HIS A 335 24.55 9.21 -17.35
C HIS A 335 23.40 8.23 -17.58
N ILE A 336 22.93 8.08 -18.82
CA ILE A 336 21.93 7.07 -19.18
C ILE A 336 22.60 5.94 -19.94
N ILE A 337 22.45 4.71 -19.45
CA ILE A 337 22.88 3.48 -20.14
C ILE A 337 21.67 2.65 -20.53
N TRP A 338 21.71 2.01 -21.71
CA TRP A 338 20.66 1.09 -22.13
C TRP A 338 21.05 -0.34 -21.76
N VAL A 339 20.33 -0.93 -20.81
CA VAL A 339 20.53 -2.33 -20.40
C VAL A 339 19.51 -3.20 -21.10
N GLU A 340 19.95 -4.11 -21.95
CA GLU A 340 19.08 -5.05 -22.68
C GLU A 340 19.58 -6.50 -22.64
N ASP A 341 20.90 -6.72 -22.61
CA ASP A 341 21.47 -8.06 -22.56
C ASP A 341 21.45 -8.68 -21.17
N LYS A 342 21.76 -9.98 -21.13
CA LYS A 342 21.94 -10.75 -19.89
C LYS A 342 23.14 -10.22 -19.08
N GLU A 343 24.21 -9.81 -19.74
CA GLU A 343 25.44 -9.31 -19.12
C GLU A 343 26.14 -8.33 -20.07
N THR A 344 26.38 -7.10 -19.59
CA THR A 344 27.01 -6.02 -20.36
C THR A 344 27.98 -5.26 -19.46
N VAL A 345 29.05 -4.75 -20.03
CA VAL A 345 29.97 -3.81 -19.36
C VAL A 345 29.88 -2.47 -20.07
N PHE A 346 29.56 -1.42 -19.33
CA PHE A 346 29.50 -0.05 -19.83
C PHE A 346 30.73 0.72 -19.39
N ASP A 347 31.28 1.58 -20.25
CA ASP A 347 32.40 2.44 -19.93
C ASP A 347 31.96 3.91 -19.89
N LEU A 348 32.04 4.51 -18.70
CA LEU A 348 31.67 5.92 -18.49
C LEU A 348 32.90 6.77 -18.19
N PRO A 349 32.98 8.02 -18.67
CA PRO A 349 34.02 8.96 -18.27
C PRO A 349 34.06 9.13 -16.74
N CYS A 350 35.25 9.03 -16.15
CA CYS A 350 35.41 9.20 -14.70
C CYS A 350 36.86 9.56 -14.36
N SER A 351 37.13 10.86 -14.22
CA SER A 351 38.49 11.39 -14.04
C SER A 351 39.13 10.96 -12.72
N ASN A 352 38.37 11.00 -11.63
CA ASN A 352 38.81 10.59 -10.31
C ASN A 352 38.08 9.33 -9.86
N ARG A 353 38.61 8.64 -8.85
CA ARG A 353 37.87 7.54 -8.21
C ARG A 353 36.56 8.11 -7.65
N PRO A 354 35.39 7.56 -8.03
CA PRO A 354 34.11 8.13 -7.60
C PRO A 354 33.89 7.91 -6.11
N LYS A 355 33.39 8.94 -5.42
CA LYS A 355 32.90 8.89 -4.03
C LYS A 355 31.52 8.24 -3.95
N MET A 356 30.74 8.36 -5.02
CA MET A 356 29.41 7.80 -5.14
C MET A 356 29.18 7.29 -6.56
N VAL A 357 28.60 6.09 -6.66
CA VAL A 357 28.05 5.54 -7.91
C VAL A 357 26.70 4.96 -7.58
N VAL A 358 25.62 5.53 -8.09
CA VAL A 358 24.26 5.04 -7.92
C VAL A 358 23.78 4.46 -9.24
N PHE A 359 23.44 3.17 -9.23
CA PHE A 359 22.76 2.52 -10.34
C PHE A 359 21.25 2.70 -10.18
N ASN A 360 20.56 3.07 -11.26
CA ASN A 360 19.13 3.39 -11.28
C ASN A 360 18.81 4.53 -10.29
N SER A 361 19.47 5.68 -10.46
CA SER A 361 19.31 6.83 -9.55
C SER A 361 17.86 7.29 -9.48
N GLY A 362 17.41 7.58 -8.27
CA GLY A 362 16.01 7.87 -7.97
C GLY A 362 15.10 6.65 -8.08
N MET A 363 15.63 5.43 -8.23
CA MET A 363 14.87 4.20 -8.46
C MET A 363 13.84 4.33 -9.61
N LYS A 364 14.17 5.02 -10.71
CA LYS A 364 13.24 5.29 -11.82
C LYS A 364 12.61 4.00 -12.37
N VAL A 365 13.40 2.93 -12.48
CA VAL A 365 12.93 1.60 -12.91
C VAL A 365 12.66 0.69 -11.70
N PRO A 366 11.45 0.13 -11.53
CA PRO A 366 11.20 -0.89 -10.50
C PRO A 366 12.04 -2.13 -10.79
N CYS A 367 12.96 -2.45 -9.87
CA CYS A 367 13.86 -3.59 -10.01
C CYS A 367 14.27 -4.13 -8.64
N LYS A 368 14.88 -5.31 -8.65
CA LYS A 368 15.66 -5.81 -7.51
C LYS A 368 17.14 -5.62 -7.79
N LEU A 369 17.78 -4.77 -6.98
CA LEU A 369 19.18 -4.43 -7.13
C LEU A 369 20.05 -5.18 -6.09
N LYS A 370 21.10 -5.86 -6.56
CA LYS A 370 22.21 -6.36 -5.76
C LYS A 370 23.49 -5.64 -6.19
N MET A 371 23.95 -4.73 -5.35
CA MET A 371 25.18 -3.97 -5.56
C MET A 371 25.93 -3.88 -4.24
N GLU A 372 27.15 -4.43 -4.19
CA GLU A 372 27.95 -4.39 -2.97
C GLU A 372 28.66 -3.06 -2.83
N LYS A 373 28.53 -2.44 -1.65
CA LYS A 373 29.20 -1.19 -1.28
C LYS A 373 29.84 -1.30 0.09
N SER A 374 30.90 -0.53 0.29
CA SER A 374 31.52 -0.39 1.61
C SER A 374 30.63 0.45 2.54
N VAL A 375 30.88 0.39 3.85
CA VAL A 375 30.17 1.25 4.81
C VAL A 375 30.44 2.73 4.54
N ALA A 376 31.65 3.08 4.07
CA ALA A 376 32.02 4.44 3.72
C ALA A 376 31.23 4.95 2.51
N ASP A 377 31.13 4.16 1.44
CA ASP A 377 30.37 4.54 0.23
C ASP A 377 28.88 4.69 0.55
N LEU A 378 28.32 3.79 1.37
CA LEU A 378 26.92 3.88 1.78
C LEU A 378 26.65 5.09 2.68
N LYS A 379 27.57 5.41 3.61
CA LYS A 379 27.47 6.63 4.42
C LYS A 379 27.49 7.86 3.50
N TYR A 380 28.42 7.91 2.55
CA TYR A 380 28.53 9.03 1.63
C TYR A 380 27.25 9.22 0.81
N GLN A 381 26.70 8.14 0.26
CA GLN A 381 25.43 8.18 -0.49
C GLN A 381 24.25 8.60 0.39
N LEU A 382 24.16 8.08 1.62
CA LEU A 382 23.09 8.43 2.56
C LEU A 382 23.09 9.93 2.91
N ILE A 383 24.25 10.59 2.89
CA ILE A 383 24.37 12.01 3.25
C ILE A 383 24.24 12.90 2.01
N ASN A 384 24.88 12.53 0.89
CA ASN A 384 25.12 13.45 -0.22
C ASN A 384 24.27 13.19 -1.46
N SER A 385 23.54 12.07 -1.53
CA SER A 385 22.73 11.80 -2.72
C SER A 385 21.59 12.81 -2.86
N PRO A 386 21.41 13.43 -4.05
CA PRO A 386 20.35 14.42 -4.27
C PRO A 386 18.96 13.78 -4.19
N ASN A 387 18.82 12.53 -4.63
CA ASN A 387 17.55 11.80 -4.60
C ASN A 387 17.32 11.13 -3.24
N SER A 388 16.17 11.39 -2.62
CA SER A 388 15.78 10.79 -1.33
C SER A 388 15.68 9.26 -1.38
N LEU A 389 15.23 8.67 -2.49
CA LEU A 389 15.16 7.21 -2.61
C LEU A 389 16.54 6.53 -2.61
N ASP A 390 17.55 7.20 -3.16
CA ASP A 390 18.93 6.71 -3.14
C ASP A 390 19.50 6.77 -1.71
N ARG A 391 19.15 7.81 -0.94
CA ARG A 391 19.46 7.89 0.50
C ARG A 391 18.76 6.77 1.28
N ILE A 392 17.46 6.55 1.05
CA ILE A 392 16.68 5.47 1.66
C ILE A 392 17.29 4.09 1.34
N TRP A 393 17.69 3.85 0.09
CA TRP A 393 18.35 2.60 -0.30
C TRP A 393 19.63 2.39 0.51
N ALA A 394 20.48 3.41 0.62
CA ALA A 394 21.73 3.34 1.37
C ALA A 394 21.49 3.01 2.85
N ALA A 395 20.46 3.59 3.48
CA ALA A 395 20.08 3.26 4.85
C ALA A 395 19.70 1.77 5.01
N HIS A 396 18.94 1.20 4.08
CA HIS A 396 18.56 -0.22 4.13
C HIS A 396 19.71 -1.17 3.81
N GLU A 397 20.66 -0.80 2.95
CA GLU A 397 21.88 -1.58 2.73
C GLU A 397 22.82 -1.54 3.94
N LEU A 398 22.93 -0.39 4.62
CA LEU A 398 23.66 -0.26 5.88
C LEU A 398 23.10 -1.21 6.94
N ALA A 399 21.77 -1.36 7.03
CA ALA A 399 21.14 -2.30 7.96
C ALA A 399 21.49 -3.78 7.72
N LYS A 400 22.06 -4.13 6.54
CA LYS A 400 22.58 -5.48 6.27
C LYS A 400 24.00 -5.68 6.83
N LYS A 401 24.74 -4.61 7.11
CA LYS A 401 26.12 -4.63 7.66
C LYS A 401 26.12 -4.71 9.20
N LYS A 402 25.52 -5.77 9.73
CA LYS A 402 25.32 -5.98 11.19
C LYS A 402 26.65 -6.07 11.97
N GLY A 403 26.57 -5.83 13.28
CA GLY A 403 27.69 -5.99 14.22
C GLY A 403 28.70 -4.82 14.23
N ARG A 404 28.39 -3.71 13.56
CA ARG A 404 29.28 -2.54 13.45
C ARG A 404 28.65 -1.33 14.14
N LYS A 405 29.23 -0.88 15.26
CA LYS A 405 28.72 0.28 16.01
C LYS A 405 28.68 1.57 15.17
N ILE A 406 29.62 1.72 14.23
CA ILE A 406 29.62 2.84 13.28
C ILE A 406 28.36 2.88 12.41
N VAL A 407 27.78 1.72 12.04
CA VAL A 407 26.55 1.65 11.24
C VAL A 407 25.35 2.14 12.05
N GLU A 408 25.28 1.76 13.33
CA GLU A 408 24.26 2.28 14.25
C GLU A 408 24.34 3.80 14.37
N TYR A 409 25.54 4.36 14.52
CA TYR A 409 25.76 5.80 14.57
C TYR A 409 25.30 6.51 13.28
N ILE A 410 25.70 5.98 12.11
CA ILE A 410 25.31 6.56 10.81
C ILE A 410 23.79 6.60 10.65
N LEU A 411 23.10 5.50 10.95
CA LEU A 411 21.63 5.44 10.82
C LEU A 411 20.92 6.34 11.84
N MET A 412 21.46 6.45 13.06
CA MET A 412 20.94 7.36 14.08
C MET A 412 21.13 8.82 13.70
N ASP A 413 22.28 9.18 13.11
CA ASP A 413 22.54 10.55 12.64
C ASP A 413 21.59 10.92 11.50
N ALA A 414 21.39 10.03 10.52
CA ALA A 414 20.42 10.23 9.45
C ALA A 414 18.98 10.34 9.97
N ALA A 415 18.60 9.51 10.95
CA ALA A 415 17.28 9.59 11.60
C ALA A 415 17.01 10.94 12.27
N LYS A 416 18.05 11.60 12.78
CA LYS A 416 17.95 12.89 13.48
C LYS A 416 18.04 14.09 12.53
N ARG A 417 18.82 14.00 11.46
CA ARG A 417 19.32 15.17 10.72
C ARG A 417 18.98 15.24 9.24
N ASP A 418 18.52 14.16 8.59
CA ASP A 418 18.13 14.27 7.17
C ASP A 418 16.98 15.27 7.00
N LEU A 419 17.05 16.08 5.94
CA LEU A 419 16.07 17.13 5.68
C LEU A 419 14.67 16.57 5.38
N PHE A 420 14.60 15.37 4.80
CA PHE A 420 13.34 14.75 4.43
C PHE A 420 12.90 13.73 5.48
N TRP A 421 11.70 13.92 6.03
CA TRP A 421 11.10 13.03 7.03
C TRP A 421 11.06 11.57 6.59
N GLY A 422 10.88 11.30 5.29
CA GLY A 422 10.82 9.94 4.75
C GLY A 422 12.17 9.22 4.87
N VAL A 423 13.29 9.91 4.65
CA VAL A 423 14.63 9.35 4.89
C VAL A 423 14.85 9.13 6.39
N ARG A 424 14.49 10.11 7.23
CA ARG A 424 14.61 9.98 8.70
C ARG A 424 13.84 8.75 9.23
N LYS A 425 12.58 8.59 8.81
CA LYS A 425 11.74 7.44 9.14
C LYS A 425 12.35 6.11 8.67
N GLU A 426 12.80 6.04 7.42
CA GLU A 426 13.40 4.81 6.88
C GLU A 426 14.75 4.49 7.54
N ALA A 427 15.51 5.49 7.97
CA ALA A 427 16.70 5.33 8.80
C ALA A 427 16.37 4.77 10.18
N CYS A 428 15.29 5.22 10.83
CA CYS A 428 14.76 4.57 12.05
C CYS A 428 14.44 3.09 11.79
N ILE A 429 13.70 2.78 10.72
CA ILE A 429 13.35 1.39 10.36
C ILE A 429 14.61 0.55 10.12
N ALA A 430 15.59 1.09 9.39
CA ALA A 430 16.88 0.46 9.13
C ALA A 430 17.67 0.21 10.43
N PHE A 431 17.72 1.20 11.33
CA PHE A 431 18.34 1.09 12.64
C PHE A 431 17.68 -0.03 13.48
N GLY A 432 16.35 -0.09 13.51
CA GLY A 432 15.63 -1.14 14.23
C GLY A 432 15.90 -2.56 13.73
N LYS A 433 16.23 -2.76 12.44
CA LYS A 433 16.64 -4.08 11.90
C LYS A 433 17.96 -4.59 12.50
N LEU A 434 18.79 -3.71 13.05
CA LEU A 434 20.01 -4.07 13.76
C LEU A 434 19.74 -4.64 15.16
N LYS A 435 18.52 -4.43 15.70
CA LYS A 435 18.15 -4.73 17.10
C LYS A 435 19.15 -4.14 18.10
N PRO A 436 19.39 -2.82 18.03
CA PRO A 436 20.40 -2.16 18.84
C PRO A 436 20.01 -2.18 20.31
N LYS A 437 21.01 -2.16 21.20
CA LYS A 437 20.79 -1.85 22.62
C LYS A 437 20.57 -0.34 22.73
N ILE A 438 19.33 0.07 22.97
CA ILE A 438 18.94 1.48 23.09
C ILE A 438 19.22 1.93 24.52
N ARG A 439 19.88 3.07 24.67
CA ARG A 439 20.08 3.74 25.95
C ARG A 439 19.15 4.96 26.04
N PRO A 440 18.90 5.48 27.24
CA PRO A 440 18.14 6.71 27.47
C PRO A 440 18.53 7.87 26.53
N SER A 441 19.84 8.14 26.40
CA SER A 441 20.39 9.18 25.51
C SER A 441 20.05 9.01 24.03
N ASP A 442 19.64 7.82 23.60
CA ASP A 442 19.38 7.51 22.19
C ASP A 442 17.95 7.92 21.76
N PHE A 443 17.05 8.26 22.70
CA PHE A 443 15.67 8.68 22.42
C PHE A 443 15.25 10.04 23.00
N THR A 444 16.08 10.72 23.79
CA THR A 444 15.78 12.07 24.32
C THR A 444 15.46 13.09 23.22
N TRP A 445 16.07 12.95 22.04
CA TRP A 445 15.80 13.82 20.90
C TRP A 445 14.34 13.75 20.42
N LEU A 446 13.60 12.68 20.73
CA LEU A 446 12.17 12.54 20.38
C LEU A 446 11.28 13.56 21.09
N GLU A 447 11.72 14.14 22.20
CA GLU A 447 11.00 15.21 22.88
C GLU A 447 10.88 16.46 22.00
N ASN A 448 11.86 16.67 21.10
CA ASN A 448 11.92 17.81 20.18
C ASN A 448 11.56 17.43 18.73
N GLU A 449 11.26 16.16 18.44
CA GLU A 449 10.88 15.74 17.09
C GLU A 449 9.45 16.19 16.77
N LYS A 450 9.31 17.00 15.72
CA LYS A 450 8.04 17.60 15.31
C LYS A 450 7.26 16.71 14.34
N ASP A 451 7.93 15.79 13.62
CA ASP A 451 7.28 14.90 12.68
C ASP A 451 6.86 13.59 13.35
N ASN A 452 5.56 13.44 13.60
CA ASN A 452 4.99 12.26 14.23
C ASN A 452 5.32 10.96 13.48
N ARG A 453 5.52 10.99 12.15
CA ARG A 453 5.83 9.80 11.36
C ARG A 453 7.23 9.27 11.69
N VAL A 454 8.17 10.17 11.98
CA VAL A 454 9.53 9.84 12.44
C VAL A 454 9.49 9.39 13.90
N LYS A 455 8.81 10.15 14.78
CA LYS A 455 8.64 9.83 16.19
C LYS A 455 8.09 8.42 16.40
N ARG A 456 7.00 8.09 15.73
CA ARG A 456 6.35 6.76 15.76
C ARG A 456 7.24 5.65 15.21
N ALA A 457 8.01 5.92 14.16
CA ALA A 457 8.95 4.94 13.63
C ALA A 457 10.01 4.57 14.67
N PHE A 458 10.48 5.54 15.47
CA PHE A 458 11.43 5.29 16.54
C PHE A 458 10.79 4.62 17.77
N ILE A 459 9.59 5.06 18.20
CA ILE A 459 8.82 4.43 19.30
C ILE A 459 8.69 2.92 19.06
N ASN A 460 8.43 2.52 17.81
CA ASN A 460 8.32 1.10 17.42
C ASN A 460 9.61 0.28 17.57
N ILE A 461 10.77 0.93 17.74
CA ILE A 461 12.08 0.30 17.98
C ILE A 461 12.30 0.06 19.47
N LEU A 462 11.70 0.88 20.34
CA LEU A 462 11.83 0.78 21.80
C LEU A 462 11.39 -0.58 22.36
N LYS A 463 10.58 -1.33 21.62
CA LYS A 463 10.22 -2.73 21.94
C LYS A 463 11.41 -3.68 22.14
N TYR A 464 12.61 -3.30 21.69
CA TYR A 464 13.82 -4.10 21.89
C TYR A 464 14.47 -3.89 23.27
N SER A 465 14.03 -2.90 24.05
CA SER A 465 14.54 -2.61 25.40
C SER A 465 13.69 -3.28 26.48
N VAL A 466 13.49 -4.60 26.37
CA VAL A 466 12.64 -5.35 27.32
C VAL A 466 13.20 -5.26 28.74
N GLY A 467 12.36 -4.87 29.70
CA GLY A 467 12.73 -4.72 31.11
C GLY A 467 13.49 -3.45 31.46
N ASP A 468 13.66 -2.50 30.52
CA ASP A 468 14.31 -1.22 30.78
C ASP A 468 13.33 -0.23 31.44
N PRO A 469 13.58 0.21 32.70
CA PRO A 469 12.66 1.10 33.42
C PRO A 469 12.51 2.48 32.79
N GLU A 470 13.60 3.05 32.27
CA GLU A 470 13.57 4.40 31.69
C GLU A 470 12.79 4.42 30.37
N VAL A 471 12.94 3.37 29.56
CA VAL A 471 12.10 3.19 28.37
C VAL A 471 10.64 2.96 28.74
N SER A 472 10.37 2.17 29.79
CA SER A 472 9.01 1.96 30.30
C SER A 472 8.36 3.28 30.72
N ASP A 473 9.06 4.11 31.49
CA ASP A 473 8.56 5.41 31.96
C ASP A 473 8.34 6.39 30.81
N PHE A 474 9.24 6.44 29.82
CA PHE A 474 9.08 7.25 28.63
C PHE A 474 7.82 6.86 27.83
N LEU A 475 7.61 5.57 27.59
CA LEU A 475 6.42 5.07 26.89
C LEU A 475 5.14 5.37 27.66
N GLN A 476 5.16 5.20 28.99
CA GLN A 476 4.04 5.57 29.86
C GLN A 476 3.75 7.08 29.85
N ASN A 477 4.78 7.93 29.71
CA ASN A 477 4.58 9.37 29.58
C ASN A 477 3.85 9.70 28.27
N ILE A 478 4.25 9.10 27.15
CA ILE A 478 3.55 9.28 25.86
C ILE A 478 2.09 8.87 25.97
N ILE A 479 1.79 7.71 26.56
CA ILE A 479 0.41 7.21 26.71
C ILE A 479 -0.48 8.17 27.51
N ARG A 480 0.08 8.88 28.51
CA ARG A 480 -0.66 9.77 29.39
C ARG A 480 -0.78 11.22 28.88
N SER A 481 0.19 11.69 28.11
CA SER A 481 0.34 13.14 27.83
C SER A 481 0.35 13.52 26.35
N ASP A 482 0.61 12.58 25.43
CA ASP A 482 0.63 12.88 24.00
C ASP A 482 -0.81 13.10 23.49
N THR A 483 -0.98 13.96 22.50
CA THR A 483 -2.28 14.24 21.88
C THR A 483 -2.52 13.45 20.60
N SER A 484 -1.47 12.85 20.01
CA SER A 484 -1.60 12.01 18.80
C SER A 484 -2.15 10.64 19.17
N TYR A 485 -3.30 10.30 18.58
CA TYR A 485 -3.90 8.96 18.70
C TYR A 485 -2.91 7.85 18.33
N TYR A 486 -2.11 8.09 17.29
CA TYR A 486 -1.22 7.09 16.74
C TYR A 486 0.07 6.93 17.56
N SER A 487 0.61 8.01 18.12
CA SER A 487 1.74 7.95 19.06
C SER A 487 1.36 7.18 20.32
N ILE A 488 0.18 7.43 20.90
CA ILE A 488 -0.35 6.67 22.05
C ILE A 488 -0.45 5.18 21.69
N ALA A 489 -1.03 4.86 20.53
CA ALA A 489 -1.23 3.46 20.09
C ALA A 489 0.10 2.70 19.91
N ASP A 490 1.09 3.33 19.25
CA ASP A 490 2.40 2.73 19.02
C ASP A 490 3.20 2.61 20.34
N ALA A 491 3.11 3.60 21.23
CA ALA A 491 3.73 3.56 22.54
C ALA A 491 3.14 2.45 23.42
N PHE A 492 1.83 2.27 23.42
CA PHE A 492 1.18 1.20 24.17
C PHE A 492 1.56 -0.21 23.66
N ARG A 493 1.66 -0.39 22.33
CA ARG A 493 2.15 -1.65 21.75
C ARG A 493 3.59 -1.94 22.14
N ALA A 494 4.45 -0.92 22.14
CA ALA A 494 5.84 -1.05 22.59
C ALA A 494 5.89 -1.39 24.09
N LEU A 495 5.13 -0.69 24.93
CA LEU A 495 5.07 -0.91 26.38
C LEU A 495 4.58 -2.33 26.71
N SER A 496 3.58 -2.84 25.99
CA SER A 496 3.09 -4.21 26.13
C SER A 496 4.16 -5.29 25.91
N ILE A 497 5.26 -4.95 25.23
CA ILE A 497 6.43 -5.82 25.03
C ILE A 497 7.53 -5.52 26.05
N VAL A 498 7.79 -4.24 26.33
CA VAL A 498 8.86 -3.78 27.23
C VAL A 498 8.56 -4.12 28.68
N ASP A 499 7.36 -3.80 29.14
CA ASP A 499 6.88 -3.95 30.52
C ASP A 499 5.37 -4.20 30.52
N SER A 500 4.99 -5.48 30.42
CA SER A 500 3.57 -5.87 30.39
C SER A 500 2.85 -5.58 31.72
N SER A 501 3.57 -5.51 32.84
CA SER A 501 2.98 -5.21 34.15
C SER A 501 2.52 -3.76 34.22
N SER A 502 3.34 -2.83 33.73
CA SER A 502 2.93 -1.42 33.61
C SER A 502 1.89 -1.22 32.52
N ALA A 503 2.01 -1.89 31.37
CA ALA A 503 1.00 -1.84 30.30
C ALA A 503 -0.40 -2.24 30.79
N LYS A 504 -0.50 -3.27 31.65
CA LYS A 504 -1.77 -3.76 32.20
C LYS A 504 -2.63 -2.66 32.80
N LYS A 505 -2.01 -1.64 33.41
CA LYS A 505 -2.70 -0.52 34.09
C LYS A 505 -3.53 0.34 33.13
N TYR A 506 -3.15 0.38 31.85
CA TYR A 506 -3.79 1.23 30.84
C TYR A 506 -4.82 0.50 29.97
N VAL A 507 -4.87 -0.84 30.01
CA VAL A 507 -5.67 -1.66 29.07
C VAL A 507 -7.14 -1.24 29.04
N GLU A 508 -7.83 -1.24 30.19
CA GLU A 508 -9.27 -0.91 30.22
C GLU A 508 -9.55 0.56 29.88
N GLY A 509 -8.66 1.48 30.29
CA GLY A 509 -8.77 2.90 29.90
C GLY A 509 -8.69 3.08 28.38
N LEU A 510 -7.72 2.42 27.74
CA LEU A 510 -7.51 2.51 26.30
C LEU A 510 -8.58 1.75 25.49
N LEU A 511 -9.18 0.67 26.02
CA LEU A 511 -10.36 0.04 25.39
C LEU A 511 -11.57 0.98 25.33
N ASN A 512 -11.69 1.89 26.29
CA ASN A 512 -12.78 2.86 26.37
C ASN A 512 -12.45 4.21 25.71
N THR A 513 -11.24 4.38 25.16
CA THR A 513 -10.80 5.64 24.56
C THR A 513 -11.15 5.68 23.07
N GLU A 514 -11.98 6.65 22.67
CA GLU A 514 -12.25 6.96 21.26
C GLU A 514 -11.03 7.55 20.57
N SER A 515 -10.86 7.20 19.30
CA SER A 515 -9.79 7.72 18.46
C SER A 515 -10.16 7.53 17.01
N HIS A 516 -9.56 8.33 16.13
CA HIS A 516 -9.72 8.17 14.70
C HIS A 516 -9.45 6.71 14.27
N ASN A 517 -10.42 6.11 13.58
CA ASN A 517 -10.38 4.71 13.14
C ASN A 517 -10.06 3.69 14.24
N ASP A 518 -10.40 4.01 15.50
CA ASP A 518 -10.27 3.12 16.64
C ASP A 518 -8.82 2.64 16.91
N VAL A 519 -7.82 3.43 16.49
CA VAL A 519 -6.41 3.02 16.59
C VAL A 519 -5.96 2.75 18.03
N ILE A 520 -6.47 3.51 19.01
CA ILE A 520 -6.16 3.30 20.42
C ILE A 520 -6.80 1.99 20.93
N ARG A 521 -8.10 1.77 20.69
CA ARG A 521 -8.79 0.53 21.07
C ARG A 521 -8.11 -0.71 20.48
N LYS A 522 -7.74 -0.66 19.19
CA LYS A 522 -7.00 -1.72 18.49
C LYS A 522 -5.61 -1.95 19.08
N SER A 523 -4.95 -0.92 19.62
CA SER A 523 -3.69 -1.09 20.35
C SER A 523 -3.89 -1.77 21.70
N ALA A 524 -4.97 -1.48 22.42
CA ALA A 524 -5.30 -2.15 23.68
C ALA A 524 -5.53 -3.66 23.47
N LEU A 525 -6.24 -4.03 22.40
CA LEU A 525 -6.48 -5.44 22.05
C LEU A 525 -5.18 -6.25 21.84
N PHE A 526 -4.12 -5.60 21.33
CA PHE A 526 -2.81 -6.24 21.14
C PHE A 526 -2.25 -6.82 22.45
N TYR A 527 -2.52 -6.17 23.60
CA TYR A 527 -2.08 -6.64 24.91
C TYR A 527 -2.59 -8.06 25.18
N PHE A 528 -3.86 -8.35 24.85
CA PHE A 528 -4.48 -9.64 25.13
C PHE A 528 -3.87 -10.79 24.33
N GLY A 529 -3.44 -10.56 23.08
CA GLY A 529 -2.73 -11.60 22.32
C GLY A 529 -1.23 -11.68 22.64
N LYS A 530 -0.64 -10.59 23.13
CA LYS A 530 0.77 -10.53 23.55
C LYS A 530 1.01 -11.19 24.91
N VAL A 531 0.20 -10.84 25.91
CA VAL A 531 0.23 -11.39 27.27
C VAL A 531 -0.79 -12.52 27.33
N ARG A 532 -0.35 -13.76 27.14
CA ARG A 532 -1.28 -14.89 27.05
C ARG A 532 -1.71 -15.36 28.44
N SER A 533 -3.01 -15.30 28.73
CA SER A 533 -3.59 -15.81 29.97
C SER A 533 -5.02 -16.32 29.74
N ARG A 534 -5.55 -17.13 30.67
CA ARG A 534 -6.96 -17.56 30.62
C ARG A 534 -7.92 -16.37 30.70
N TYR A 535 -7.58 -15.39 31.54
CA TYR A 535 -8.36 -14.15 31.69
C TYR A 535 -8.40 -13.37 30.37
N ASN A 536 -7.24 -13.10 29.75
CA ASN A 536 -7.15 -12.35 28.50
C ASN A 536 -7.86 -13.07 27.33
N TYR A 537 -7.77 -14.40 27.28
CA TYR A 537 -8.51 -15.19 26.30
C TYR A 537 -10.03 -15.04 26.47
N ASN A 538 -10.54 -15.14 27.70
CA ASN A 538 -11.96 -14.98 27.98
C ASN A 538 -12.45 -13.55 27.70
N ARG A 539 -11.64 -12.54 28.03
CA ARG A 539 -11.94 -11.13 27.72
C ARG A 539 -12.06 -10.91 26.22
N LEU A 540 -11.17 -11.48 25.40
CA LEU A 540 -11.32 -11.44 23.94
C LEU A 540 -12.61 -12.11 23.46
N LYS A 541 -13.03 -13.23 24.05
CA LYS A 541 -14.30 -13.89 23.68
C LYS A 541 -15.54 -13.03 23.98
N GLU A 542 -15.50 -12.26 25.06
CA GLU A 542 -16.54 -11.31 25.44
C GLU A 542 -16.59 -10.14 24.44
N LEU A 543 -15.44 -9.52 24.16
CA LEU A 543 -15.30 -8.42 23.20
C LEU A 543 -15.63 -8.84 21.75
N ALA A 544 -15.61 -10.14 21.46
CA ALA A 544 -15.99 -10.66 20.14
C ALA A 544 -17.50 -10.63 19.89
N GLN A 545 -18.34 -10.58 20.93
CA GLN A 545 -19.80 -10.62 20.78
C GLN A 545 -20.34 -9.38 20.05
N TYR A 546 -21.42 -9.54 19.29
CA TYR A 546 -22.06 -8.44 18.57
C TYR A 546 -22.63 -7.41 19.55
N GLY A 547 -22.44 -6.12 19.26
CA GLY A 547 -22.90 -5.01 20.10
C GLY A 547 -22.11 -4.78 21.40
N VAL A 548 -21.19 -5.65 21.79
CA VAL A 548 -20.42 -5.50 23.06
C VAL A 548 -19.24 -4.55 22.92
N PHE A 549 -18.60 -4.51 21.76
CA PHE A 549 -17.43 -3.67 21.50
C PHE A 549 -17.60 -2.93 20.17
N SER A 550 -16.82 -1.85 19.99
CA SER A 550 -16.86 -1.05 18.77
C SER A 550 -16.70 -1.92 17.53
N TRP A 551 -17.65 -1.79 16.60
CA TRP A 551 -17.68 -2.56 15.35
C TRP A 551 -16.36 -2.45 14.58
N GLN A 552 -15.76 -1.26 14.51
CA GLN A 552 -14.47 -1.03 13.84
C GLN A 552 -13.31 -1.82 14.45
N SER A 553 -13.37 -2.12 15.75
CA SER A 553 -12.33 -2.85 16.49
C SER A 553 -12.57 -4.36 16.58
N ARG A 554 -13.83 -4.82 16.52
CA ARG A 554 -14.20 -6.24 16.62
C ARG A 554 -13.42 -7.16 15.68
N PRO A 555 -13.14 -6.83 14.40
CA PRO A 555 -12.30 -7.66 13.52
C PRO A 555 -10.91 -7.95 14.09
N THR A 556 -10.34 -7.00 14.85
CA THR A 556 -9.02 -7.16 15.50
C THR A 556 -9.08 -8.19 16.63
N VAL A 557 -10.22 -8.31 17.32
CA VAL A 557 -10.42 -9.32 18.37
C VAL A 557 -10.19 -10.72 17.83
N PHE A 558 -10.70 -11.04 16.64
CA PHE A 558 -10.51 -12.34 15.99
C PHE A 558 -9.05 -12.59 15.58
N ALA A 559 -8.33 -11.55 15.16
CA ALA A 559 -6.90 -11.64 14.89
C ALA A 559 -6.08 -11.94 16.15
N GLU A 560 -6.45 -11.33 17.29
CA GLU A 560 -5.82 -11.58 18.59
C GLU A 560 -6.19 -12.96 19.17
N LEU A 561 -7.45 -13.42 19.00
CA LEU A 561 -7.88 -14.78 19.33
C LEU A 561 -7.10 -15.82 18.54
N GLY A 562 -6.87 -15.61 17.24
CA GLY A 562 -6.06 -16.52 16.40
C GLY A 562 -4.67 -16.84 16.98
N LYS A 563 -4.06 -15.91 17.71
CA LYS A 563 -2.76 -16.12 18.39
C LYS A 563 -2.81 -17.16 19.51
N TYR A 564 -4.00 -17.52 19.98
CA TYR A 564 -4.23 -18.58 20.98
C TYR A 564 -4.43 -19.96 20.35
N GLN A 565 -4.70 -20.08 19.04
CA GLN A 565 -5.03 -21.35 18.39
C GLN A 565 -4.00 -22.46 18.66
N LYS A 566 -2.71 -22.12 18.71
CA LYS A 566 -1.63 -23.07 19.00
C LYS A 566 -1.72 -23.65 20.43
N TYR A 567 -2.29 -22.91 21.38
CA TYR A 567 -2.34 -23.25 22.80
C TYR A 567 -3.74 -23.68 23.26
N ARG A 568 -4.77 -23.33 22.49
CA ARG A 568 -6.18 -23.66 22.72
C ARG A 568 -6.78 -24.09 21.40
N THR A 569 -6.87 -25.40 21.18
CA THR A 569 -7.30 -25.98 19.89
C THR A 569 -8.72 -25.60 19.51
N ASN A 570 -9.59 -25.41 20.50
CA ASN A 570 -11.01 -25.07 20.29
C ASN A 570 -11.23 -23.57 20.02
N THR A 571 -10.16 -22.78 19.84
CA THR A 571 -10.29 -21.34 19.53
C THR A 571 -10.93 -21.12 18.16
N LEU A 572 -10.58 -21.93 17.15
CA LEU A 572 -11.23 -21.86 15.84
C LEU A 572 -12.71 -22.18 15.94
N ASP A 573 -13.07 -23.25 16.66
CA ASP A 573 -14.48 -23.67 16.85
C ASP A 573 -15.33 -22.56 17.47
N PHE A 574 -14.77 -21.80 18.42
CA PHE A 574 -15.43 -20.62 18.97
C PHE A 574 -15.68 -19.52 17.93
N MET A 575 -14.78 -19.35 16.96
CA MET A 575 -14.89 -18.31 15.94
C MET A 575 -15.82 -18.70 14.78
N LEU A 576 -16.07 -19.99 14.54
CA LEU A 576 -16.85 -20.45 13.39
C LEU A 576 -18.26 -19.84 13.30
N PRO A 577 -19.05 -19.70 14.39
CA PRO A 577 -20.38 -19.09 14.31
C PRO A 577 -20.38 -17.64 13.81
N PHE A 578 -19.28 -16.90 14.03
CA PHE A 578 -19.13 -15.50 13.60
C PHE A 578 -18.89 -15.34 12.10
N ILE A 579 -18.83 -16.45 11.34
CA ILE A 579 -18.80 -16.37 9.88
C ILE A 579 -20.11 -15.83 9.30
N GLN A 580 -21.20 -15.85 10.10
CA GLN A 580 -22.51 -15.29 9.79
C GLN A 580 -22.79 -14.00 10.62
N ASP A 581 -21.76 -13.36 11.19
CA ASP A 581 -21.91 -12.11 11.94
C ASP A 581 -22.48 -11.00 11.05
N ASN A 582 -23.25 -10.05 11.59
CA ASN A 582 -23.79 -8.93 10.82
C ASN A 582 -22.70 -8.00 10.27
N ASP A 583 -21.54 -7.90 10.95
CA ASP A 583 -20.40 -7.10 10.52
C ASP A 583 -19.55 -7.86 9.48
N ARG A 584 -19.46 -7.31 8.26
CA ARG A 584 -18.66 -7.88 7.16
C ARG A 584 -17.20 -8.05 7.51
N PHE A 585 -16.60 -7.09 8.21
CA PHE A 585 -15.19 -7.17 8.57
C PHE A 585 -14.94 -8.26 9.61
N VAL A 586 -15.91 -8.58 10.46
CA VAL A 586 -15.87 -9.75 11.34
C VAL A 586 -15.92 -11.04 10.52
N ARG A 587 -16.89 -11.18 9.59
CA ARG A 587 -16.95 -12.34 8.67
C ARG A 587 -15.63 -12.54 7.95
N MET A 588 -15.06 -11.45 7.42
CA MET A 588 -13.76 -11.45 6.73
C MET A 588 -12.60 -11.88 7.64
N ALA A 589 -12.57 -11.41 8.89
CA ALA A 589 -11.56 -11.81 9.86
C ALA A 589 -11.64 -13.31 10.19
N VAL A 590 -12.86 -13.84 10.36
CA VAL A 590 -13.12 -15.27 10.62
C VAL A 590 -12.72 -16.14 9.43
N ILE A 591 -13.08 -15.76 8.20
CA ILE A 591 -12.60 -16.42 6.96
C ILE A 591 -11.06 -16.49 6.95
N GLY A 592 -10.40 -15.39 7.34
CA GLY A 592 -8.95 -15.34 7.50
C GLY A 592 -8.41 -16.38 8.49
N GLN A 593 -9.05 -16.52 9.65
CA GLN A 593 -8.68 -17.53 10.66
C GLN A 593 -8.93 -18.96 10.17
N ILE A 594 -10.04 -19.23 9.48
CA ILE A 594 -10.30 -20.53 8.84
C ILE A 594 -9.21 -20.83 7.80
N GLY A 595 -8.82 -19.87 6.98
CA GLY A 595 -7.72 -20.04 6.01
C GLY A 595 -6.38 -20.38 6.68
N LEU A 596 -6.10 -19.81 7.86
CA LEU A 596 -4.86 -20.03 8.62
C LEU A 596 -4.85 -21.31 9.45
N HIS A 597 -6.00 -21.78 9.93
CA HIS A 597 -6.08 -22.81 10.96
C HIS A 597 -7.02 -23.98 10.62
N GLY A 598 -7.99 -23.78 9.73
CA GLY A 598 -8.95 -24.79 9.30
C GLY A 598 -8.38 -25.84 8.33
N SER A 599 -9.27 -26.65 7.79
CA SER A 599 -9.06 -27.82 6.93
C SER A 599 -10.08 -27.86 5.78
N THR A 600 -9.95 -28.84 4.88
CA THR A 600 -10.88 -29.04 3.76
C THR A 600 -12.32 -29.28 4.21
N SER A 601 -12.55 -29.79 5.42
CA SER A 601 -13.89 -29.96 6.01
C SER A 601 -14.63 -28.63 6.27
N HIS A 602 -13.96 -27.48 6.14
CA HIS A 602 -14.57 -26.16 6.31
C HIS A 602 -14.95 -25.52 4.97
N PHE A 603 -14.82 -26.22 3.84
CA PHE A 603 -15.08 -25.64 2.52
C PHE A 603 -16.55 -25.26 2.34
N ASP A 604 -17.47 -26.13 2.75
CA ASP A 604 -18.92 -25.85 2.65
C ASP A 604 -19.30 -24.64 3.52
N LEU A 605 -18.72 -24.53 4.71
CA LEU A 605 -18.91 -23.37 5.58
C LEU A 605 -18.39 -22.08 4.91
N LEU A 606 -17.22 -22.12 4.28
CA LEU A 606 -16.69 -20.99 3.54
C LEU A 606 -17.57 -20.61 2.34
N ASP A 607 -18.11 -21.59 1.62
CA ASP A 607 -19.00 -21.34 0.48
C ASP A 607 -20.34 -20.74 0.90
N SER A 608 -20.85 -21.11 2.08
CA SER A 608 -22.10 -20.53 2.61
C SER A 608 -22.04 -19.00 2.75
N VAL A 609 -20.86 -18.43 2.97
CA VAL A 609 -20.67 -16.97 3.08
C VAL A 609 -20.83 -16.28 1.74
N VAL A 610 -20.44 -16.93 0.64
CA VAL A 610 -20.53 -16.33 -0.70
C VAL A 610 -22.00 -16.12 -1.09
N GLY A 611 -22.89 -17.00 -0.64
CA GLY A 611 -24.33 -16.83 -0.84
C GLY A 611 -24.92 -15.66 -0.03
N LEU A 612 -24.40 -15.40 1.19
CA LEU A 612 -24.83 -14.29 2.04
C LEU A 612 -24.22 -12.95 1.61
N ASP A 613 -22.93 -12.95 1.31
CA ASP A 613 -22.13 -11.79 1.01
C ASP A 613 -21.17 -12.11 -0.16
N PRO A 614 -21.65 -11.98 -1.41
CA PRO A 614 -20.88 -12.29 -2.61
C PRO A 614 -19.57 -11.50 -2.71
N VAL A 615 -19.50 -10.35 -2.06
CA VAL A 615 -18.32 -9.49 -2.05
C VAL A 615 -17.13 -10.16 -1.34
N LEU A 616 -17.38 -11.14 -0.47
CA LEU A 616 -16.34 -11.92 0.21
C LEU A 616 -15.85 -13.15 -0.58
N SER A 617 -16.29 -13.35 -1.84
CA SER A 617 -15.90 -14.49 -2.69
C SER A 617 -14.37 -14.67 -2.77
N ILE A 618 -13.65 -13.56 -2.99
CA ILE A 618 -12.19 -13.56 -3.11
C ILE A 618 -11.52 -13.93 -1.78
N ASN A 619 -12.09 -13.53 -0.64
CA ASN A 619 -11.58 -13.86 0.68
C ASN A 619 -11.75 -15.35 0.97
N VAL A 620 -12.93 -15.90 0.64
CA VAL A 620 -13.25 -17.34 0.75
C VAL A 620 -12.28 -18.16 -0.08
N ARG A 621 -12.09 -17.81 -1.35
CA ARG A 621 -11.16 -18.51 -2.24
C ARG A 621 -9.72 -18.46 -1.74
N ARG A 622 -9.24 -17.29 -1.31
CA ARG A 622 -7.90 -17.16 -0.70
C ARG A 622 -7.74 -18.01 0.56
N ALA A 623 -8.79 -18.15 1.37
CA ALA A 623 -8.78 -19.04 2.52
C ALA A 623 -8.67 -20.52 2.10
N LYS A 624 -9.46 -20.96 1.11
CA LYS A 624 -9.37 -22.31 0.53
C LYS A 624 -8.00 -22.60 -0.06
N GLU A 625 -7.42 -21.67 -0.82
CA GLU A 625 -6.06 -21.81 -1.34
C GLU A 625 -5.02 -21.98 -0.23
N LYS A 626 -5.12 -21.20 0.87
CA LYS A 626 -4.23 -21.36 2.02
C LYS A 626 -4.38 -22.72 2.68
N ILE A 627 -5.60 -23.24 2.81
CA ILE A 627 -5.87 -24.59 3.31
C ILE A 627 -5.22 -25.64 2.40
N MET A 628 -5.44 -25.56 1.08
CA MET A 628 -4.88 -26.51 0.11
C MET A 628 -3.35 -26.45 0.06
N ARG A 629 -2.74 -25.26 0.11
CA ARG A 629 -1.28 -25.12 0.16
C ARG A 629 -0.70 -25.79 1.40
N ARG A 630 -1.34 -25.64 2.56
CA ARG A 630 -0.93 -26.31 3.82
C ARG A 630 -1.12 -27.82 3.73
N TYR A 631 -2.25 -28.28 3.19
CA TYR A 631 -2.56 -29.70 2.97
C TYR A 631 -1.53 -30.37 2.05
N ASN A 632 -1.27 -29.79 0.88
CA ASN A 632 -0.28 -30.29 -0.08
C ASN A 632 1.14 -30.29 0.48
N LYS A 633 1.51 -29.27 1.26
CA LYS A 633 2.82 -29.23 1.96
C LYS A 633 2.94 -30.36 2.99
N LYS A 634 1.84 -30.70 3.68
CA LYS A 634 1.80 -31.82 4.62
C LYS A 634 1.97 -33.16 3.90
N ILE A 635 1.27 -33.37 2.78
CA ILE A 635 1.42 -34.59 1.94
C ILE A 635 2.87 -34.74 1.48
N LYS A 636 3.44 -33.72 0.82
CA LYS A 636 4.83 -33.77 0.34
C LYS A 636 5.83 -34.11 1.44
N LYS A 637 5.62 -33.59 2.67
CA LYS A 637 6.46 -33.91 3.82
C LYS A 637 6.29 -35.36 4.28
N THR A 638 5.06 -35.88 4.29
CA THR A 638 4.79 -37.29 4.61
C THR A 638 5.44 -38.22 3.59
N ASP A 639 5.37 -37.89 2.30
CA ASP A 639 5.99 -38.67 1.23
C ASP A 639 7.52 -38.67 1.36
N GLN A 640 8.13 -37.49 1.60
CA GLN A 640 9.56 -37.38 1.87
C GLN A 640 10.01 -38.22 3.07
N ASN A 641 9.30 -38.13 4.19
CA ASN A 641 9.60 -38.94 5.38
C ASN A 641 9.47 -40.45 5.10
N SER A 642 8.51 -40.85 4.25
CA SER A 642 8.30 -42.24 3.87
C SER A 642 9.43 -42.76 2.98
N ILE A 643 9.89 -41.94 2.03
CA ILE A 643 11.05 -42.22 1.18
C ILE A 643 12.34 -42.32 2.02
N GLU A 644 12.58 -41.40 2.95
CA GLU A 644 13.73 -41.46 3.88
C GLU A 644 13.71 -42.75 4.71
N LYS A 645 12.54 -43.15 5.23
CA LYS A 645 12.38 -44.39 6.00
C LYS A 645 12.63 -45.64 5.15
N LEU A 646 12.18 -45.65 3.90
CA LEU A 646 12.45 -46.74 2.94
C LEU A 646 13.94 -46.83 2.59
N ASN A 647 14.59 -45.69 2.30
CA ASN A 647 16.02 -45.64 2.03
C ASN A 647 16.85 -46.13 3.22
N LYS A 648 16.45 -45.78 4.45
CA LYS A 648 17.09 -46.30 5.66
C LYS A 648 17.00 -47.82 5.76
N LYS A 649 15.81 -48.40 5.51
CA LYS A 649 15.62 -49.86 5.48
C LYS A 649 16.42 -50.54 4.37
N ILE A 650 16.49 -49.94 3.17
CA ILE A 650 17.29 -50.47 2.07
C ILE A 650 18.78 -50.48 2.45
N ASN A 651 19.27 -49.42 3.09
CA ASN A 651 20.66 -49.35 3.55
C ASN A 651 20.95 -50.36 4.66
N GLU A 652 20.02 -50.57 5.60
CA GLU A 652 20.12 -51.61 6.63
C GLU A 652 20.17 -53.02 5.98
N ILE A 653 19.30 -53.31 5.01
CA ILE A 653 19.32 -54.59 4.27
C ILE A 653 20.64 -54.78 3.51
N LYS A 654 21.13 -53.75 2.81
CA LYS A 654 22.43 -53.81 2.12
C LYS A 654 23.58 -54.11 3.08
N SER A 655 23.60 -53.48 4.25
CA SER A 655 24.62 -53.74 5.27
C SER A 655 24.57 -55.16 5.86
N ILE A 656 23.43 -55.85 5.77
CA ILE A 656 23.27 -57.25 6.20
C ILE A 656 23.70 -58.21 5.07
N ILE A 657 23.61 -57.79 3.80
CA ILE A 657 24.05 -58.58 2.64
C ILE A 657 25.57 -58.47 2.44
N ASP A 658 26.17 -57.33 2.79
CA ASP A 658 27.60 -57.06 2.64
C ASP A 658 28.45 -57.58 3.84
N ASN A 659 27.82 -58.11 4.90
CA ASN A 659 28.45 -58.84 6.01
C ASN A 659 28.09 -60.32 5.93
#